data_AF-A0A9P3CC32-F1
#
_entry.id   AF-A0A9P3CC32-F1
#
_cell.length_a   1.000
_cell.length_b   1.000
_cell.length_c   1.000
_cell.angle_alpha   90.00
_cell.angle_beta   90.00
_cell.angle_gamma   90.00
#
_symmetry.space_group_name_H-M   'P 1'
#
loop_
_entity.id
_entity.type
_entity.pdbx_description
1 polymer ?
#
loop_
_entity_poly.entity_id
_entity_poly.type
_entity_poly.pdbx_seq_one_letter_code
_entity_poly.pdbx_strand_id
1 'polypeptide(L)'
;MAAQQHDVRPDYHSPDISTDNDATMKAVDQRQHPAARSSPAPESTKKPNMFKKLWQKLDLDVQTVILMFKASLPPTIAVAMYQSPAVAREYTTLGYLIAITSVLGMCIMPRAMFVQTITLNVLGVCIGGAMCLLALYSAIQARIHTTPAGAPPIGYNSSASAVLAVWLFFFVYLANILRAALPQMQFPVIIFSIFISVSMTYGTQFPTMDYALSFMQRLIQTFLTGFALAVGVSFLVFPVSSRMVVFKEMEGYLKGMSGLLKLQGAYLASLETWEPESSEQKPGMDKYNDRKQKGPAPLLMTEAGKKMKAAMQKILELHTKLPTDISFAKKEIAFGKLSPKDITETWKRMRFILVPIIGLNSVLDILQRRAEEAGWEKPNTNEADERSKRRQIDDLHELMKSLHEPLATQGAHLDSAFQHVLYTLELAKPPKKKSSDEESADAGPIPGTATYAEGFRKQLDEFYHSKKHSVEEWCHQHGFDIPDDFFEPTFERPEEWSDDRSEHARERDQRHLFFALYVHHLLHKAGEAALELVLYADERKASGTMQRSRLIVPGLKTFKKWLFSCFGKDDLHDENLLTADVSTGRALDLGESFGKSKDPEHLPPRNAWEKVGETIRLIPRALRSDASAFGFRVACATMTVAIICFLHDSQAWFLRHRILWAMIMVPISMTRTAGQSTWSFALRIMGTAIAMIAAYIIWYIVDGKTAGVIVFLWFWLFLAFYILLKQKTLLIAGIISAVTAILIIGYELQTRVVGIEASESNGQPYYETYLLAPYRLATVCGGLAVAYIWTIFPYPVSESTELRKDVGAALYMLANLNSVVNELVRARLQNIAGDEATKGTRAFHLEKARNLVFTKTLTLLTTLEQNSAFSKFQIRVGGRFPHEEYTGLISSIQRVMQYITLISYASRTFSHPDDNESSSRHTAWSQDFRKLLTSVNATSHKLTSLLSLLSSSITDARALPPYLEIPQHAKYLQRMEKIDKDILSVRHIDEPEYSAFAVIQICAQCINDDVVKITRHVKTLVGVIDFSFHVQDRHQEGDETSIDSGADEKKGGQ
;
A
#
# COMPACT_ATOMS: atom_id res chain seq x y z
N MET A 1 -3.56 5.23 -63.33
CA MET A 1 -3.12 3.91 -63.85
C MET A 1 -3.28 2.92 -62.72
N ALA A 2 -4.13 1.89 -62.75
CA ALA A 2 -5.20 1.48 -63.68
C ALA A 2 -6.34 0.90 -62.80
N ALA A 3 -7.64 1.18 -63.01
CA ALA A 3 -8.55 0.64 -64.04
C ALA A 3 -8.91 -0.86 -63.80
N GLN A 4 -10.18 -1.33 -63.87
CA GLN A 4 -11.47 -0.64 -64.12
C GLN A 4 -12.71 -1.53 -63.80
N GLN A 5 -13.91 -0.91 -63.69
CA GLN A 5 -15.26 -1.54 -63.83
C GLN A 5 -15.68 -2.57 -62.73
N HIS A 6 -16.95 -3.01 -62.58
CA HIS A 6 -18.23 -2.72 -63.29
C HIS A 6 -19.46 -2.68 -62.34
N ASP A 7 -20.69 -2.79 -62.88
CA ASP A 7 -22.01 -2.64 -62.24
C ASP A 7 -22.60 -3.98 -61.70
N VAL A 8 -23.83 -4.10 -61.15
CA VAL A 8 -25.18 -3.96 -61.79
C VAL A 8 -26.33 -3.76 -60.77
N ARG A 9 -27.40 -3.05 -61.18
CA ARG A 9 -28.75 -2.82 -60.54
C ARG A 9 -29.85 -3.66 -61.25
N PRO A 10 -31.07 -3.96 -60.70
CA PRO A 10 -32.17 -3.04 -60.26
C PRO A 10 -32.81 -3.42 -58.89
N ASP A 11 -33.71 -2.69 -58.18
CA ASP A 11 -34.83 -1.73 -58.41
C ASP A 11 -36.27 -2.34 -58.48
N TYR A 12 -37.26 -1.57 -57.97
CA TYR A 12 -38.73 -1.80 -57.82
C TYR A 12 -39.22 -2.66 -56.61
N HIS A 13 -40.42 -2.45 -56.02
CA HIS A 13 -41.53 -1.51 -56.29
C HIS A 13 -42.26 -1.03 -54.99
N SER A 14 -42.87 0.16 -55.00
CA SER A 14 -43.80 0.73 -53.97
C SER A 14 -45.28 0.55 -54.43
N PRO A 15 -46.37 1.12 -53.83
CA PRO A 15 -46.54 2.21 -52.83
C PRO A 15 -47.59 1.86 -51.70
N ASP A 16 -48.49 2.65 -51.09
CA ASP A 16 -48.95 4.06 -51.24
C ASP A 16 -49.82 4.62 -50.05
N ILE A 17 -50.15 5.93 -50.12
CA ILE A 17 -51.37 6.65 -49.64
C ILE A 17 -51.62 6.93 -48.13
N SER A 18 -52.48 7.94 -47.88
CA SER A 18 -52.49 8.93 -46.80
C SER A 18 -53.84 9.11 -46.04
N THR A 19 -53.89 10.18 -45.22
CA THR A 19 -55.04 11.09 -44.87
C THR A 19 -56.06 10.73 -43.77
N ASP A 20 -56.06 11.59 -42.74
CA ASP A 20 -57.12 12.16 -41.87
C ASP A 20 -58.55 11.57 -41.81
N ASN A 21 -59.11 11.48 -40.57
CA ASN A 21 -60.38 12.17 -40.23
C ASN A 21 -60.80 12.19 -38.73
N ASP A 22 -61.81 13.04 -38.48
CA ASP A 22 -62.50 13.56 -37.27
C ASP A 22 -62.82 12.72 -35.99
N ALA A 23 -62.65 13.41 -34.84
CA ALA A 23 -63.63 13.76 -33.78
C ALA A 23 -64.53 12.79 -32.93
N THR A 24 -64.99 13.37 -31.80
CA THR A 24 -66.20 13.11 -30.95
C THR A 24 -66.26 12.04 -29.81
N MET A 25 -65.92 12.51 -28.59
CA MET A 25 -66.65 12.45 -27.30
C MET A 25 -67.47 11.23 -26.77
N LYS A 26 -67.14 10.87 -25.50
CA LYS A 26 -68.00 10.53 -24.32
C LYS A 26 -68.86 9.24 -24.29
N ALA A 27 -68.57 8.34 -23.32
CA ALA A 27 -69.43 8.07 -22.14
C ALA A 27 -68.85 7.07 -21.08
N VAL A 28 -68.84 7.51 -19.81
CA VAL A 28 -69.20 6.80 -18.54
C VAL A 28 -68.77 5.32 -18.26
N ASP A 29 -67.73 5.20 -17.41
CA ASP A 29 -67.62 4.43 -16.13
C ASP A 29 -68.17 2.97 -15.98
N GLN A 30 -67.28 1.97 -15.79
CA GLN A 30 -67.00 1.30 -14.48
C GLN A 30 -66.03 0.09 -14.53
N ARG A 31 -64.99 0.13 -13.66
CA ARG A 31 -64.29 -0.96 -12.93
C ARG A 31 -64.04 -2.35 -13.59
N GLN A 32 -62.76 -2.71 -13.87
CA GLN A 32 -61.95 -3.69 -13.10
C GLN A 32 -60.59 -4.10 -13.76
N HIS A 33 -59.55 -4.25 -12.91
CA HIS A 33 -58.32 -5.05 -13.11
C HIS A 33 -57.28 -4.65 -14.20
N PRO A 34 -56.00 -5.14 -14.13
CA PRO A 34 -54.87 -4.21 -14.01
C PRO A 34 -53.96 -4.03 -15.25
N ALA A 35 -53.03 -3.08 -15.14
CA ALA A 35 -52.17 -2.59 -16.21
C ALA A 35 -50.97 -3.49 -16.56
N ALA A 36 -50.68 -3.60 -17.86
CA ALA A 36 -49.35 -3.89 -18.38
C ALA A 36 -48.59 -2.56 -18.58
N ARG A 37 -47.36 -2.44 -18.04
CA ARG A 37 -46.53 -1.23 -18.22
C ARG A 37 -45.78 -1.26 -19.55
N SER A 38 -46.01 -0.25 -20.38
CA SER A 38 -45.26 -0.01 -21.62
C SER A 38 -43.84 0.50 -21.34
N SER A 39 -42.85 0.01 -22.10
CA SER A 39 -41.46 0.48 -22.06
C SER A 39 -41.34 1.97 -22.45
N PRO A 40 -40.51 2.77 -21.75
CA PRO A 40 -40.25 4.17 -22.13
C PRO A 40 -39.36 4.25 -23.37
N ALA A 41 -39.62 5.25 -24.22
CA ALA A 41 -38.81 5.54 -25.41
C ALA A 41 -37.42 6.09 -25.04
N PRO A 42 -36.38 5.86 -25.87
CA PRO A 42 -35.01 6.25 -25.54
C PRO A 42 -34.78 7.76 -25.67
N GLU A 43 -34.40 8.43 -24.57
CA GLU A 43 -33.97 9.84 -24.61
C GLU A 43 -32.70 10.02 -25.46
N SER A 44 -32.69 11.06 -26.29
CA SER A 44 -31.56 11.38 -27.17
C SER A 44 -30.37 11.95 -26.38
N THR A 45 -29.51 11.06 -25.87
CA THR A 45 -28.33 11.42 -25.08
C THR A 45 -27.33 12.25 -25.90
N LYS A 46 -27.27 13.57 -25.61
CA LYS A 46 -26.30 14.49 -26.23
C LYS A 46 -24.86 14.00 -25.98
N LYS A 47 -24.16 13.62 -27.06
CA LYS A 47 -22.78 13.11 -27.03
C LYS A 47 -21.88 14.06 -26.22
N PRO A 48 -21.21 13.61 -25.14
CA PRO A 48 -20.43 14.50 -24.29
C PRO A 48 -19.19 15.02 -25.03
N ASN A 49 -18.98 16.35 -24.97
CA ASN A 49 -17.90 17.08 -25.64
C ASN A 49 -16.52 16.42 -25.46
N MET A 50 -15.68 16.50 -26.49
CA MET A 50 -14.31 15.96 -26.50
C MET A 50 -13.49 16.44 -25.31
N PHE A 51 -13.59 17.72 -24.92
CA PHE A 51 -12.98 18.24 -23.70
C PHE A 51 -13.44 17.51 -22.43
N LYS A 52 -14.74 17.23 -22.27
CA LYS A 52 -15.27 16.50 -21.11
C LYS A 52 -14.76 15.05 -21.07
N LYS A 53 -14.68 14.39 -22.23
CA LYS A 53 -14.07 13.05 -22.35
C LYS A 53 -12.56 13.07 -22.04
N LEU A 54 -11.83 14.09 -22.47
CA LEU A 54 -10.40 14.25 -22.18
C LEU A 54 -10.17 14.53 -20.68
N TRP A 55 -10.97 15.40 -20.08
CA TRP A 55 -10.93 15.74 -18.65
C TRP A 55 -11.25 14.52 -17.76
N GLN A 56 -12.22 13.68 -18.17
CA GLN A 56 -12.51 12.39 -17.55
C GLN A 56 -11.38 11.36 -17.74
N LYS A 57 -10.70 11.33 -18.90
CA LYS A 57 -9.52 10.47 -19.12
C LYS A 57 -8.27 10.92 -18.34
N LEU A 58 -8.18 12.20 -18.00
CA LEU A 58 -7.08 12.80 -17.21
C LEU A 58 -7.37 12.81 -15.69
N ASP A 59 -8.56 12.36 -15.26
CA ASP A 59 -8.98 12.30 -13.85
C ASP A 59 -8.79 13.65 -13.10
N LEU A 60 -8.96 14.78 -13.81
CA LEU A 60 -8.59 16.12 -13.36
C LEU A 60 -9.63 16.72 -12.38
N ASP A 61 -9.62 16.25 -11.14
CA ASP A 61 -10.36 16.86 -10.04
C ASP A 61 -9.88 18.30 -9.74
N VAL A 62 -10.82 19.13 -9.29
CA VAL A 62 -10.60 20.54 -8.91
C VAL A 62 -9.55 20.66 -7.80
N GLN A 63 -9.48 19.73 -6.84
CA GLN A 63 -8.42 19.74 -5.82
C GLN A 63 -7.04 19.48 -6.44
N THR A 64 -6.94 18.63 -7.47
CA THR A 64 -5.68 18.40 -8.19
C THR A 64 -5.21 19.69 -8.86
N VAL A 65 -6.11 20.39 -9.56
CA VAL A 65 -5.82 21.68 -10.22
C VAL A 65 -5.37 22.76 -9.21
N ILE A 66 -6.03 22.86 -8.05
CA ILE A 66 -5.65 23.79 -6.99
C ILE A 66 -4.25 23.47 -6.42
N LEU A 67 -3.92 22.19 -6.26
CA LEU A 67 -2.58 21.78 -5.79
C LEU A 67 -1.50 22.02 -6.85
N MET A 68 -1.78 21.79 -8.14
CA MET A 68 -0.87 22.14 -9.25
C MET A 68 -0.57 23.64 -9.27
N PHE A 69 -1.62 24.48 -9.12
CA PHE A 69 -1.50 25.92 -9.04
C PHE A 69 -0.62 26.36 -7.86
N LYS A 70 -0.93 25.85 -6.66
CA LYS A 70 -0.16 26.13 -5.45
C LYS A 70 1.32 25.74 -5.60
N ALA A 71 1.59 24.57 -6.21
CA ALA A 71 2.93 24.04 -6.38
C ALA A 71 3.82 24.86 -7.31
N SER A 72 3.26 25.46 -8.37
CA SER A 72 4.04 26.23 -9.35
C SER A 72 4.38 27.66 -8.89
N LEU A 73 3.71 28.19 -7.86
CA LEU A 73 3.90 29.57 -7.40
C LEU A 73 5.30 29.85 -6.81
N PRO A 74 5.88 29.08 -5.86
CA PRO A 74 7.16 29.42 -5.24
C PRO A 74 8.31 29.65 -6.22
N PRO A 75 8.58 28.75 -7.22
CA PRO A 75 9.64 29.01 -8.20
C PRO A 75 9.30 30.14 -9.16
N THR A 76 8.04 30.33 -9.53
CA THR A 76 7.60 31.45 -10.38
C THR A 76 7.84 32.79 -9.68
N ILE A 77 7.46 32.88 -8.40
CA ILE A 77 7.72 34.05 -7.55
C ILE A 77 9.24 34.26 -7.39
N ALA A 78 10.03 33.21 -7.16
CA ALA A 78 11.49 33.33 -7.05
C ALA A 78 12.14 33.90 -8.32
N VAL A 79 11.79 33.37 -9.51
CA VAL A 79 12.33 33.84 -10.80
C VAL A 79 11.87 35.27 -11.11
N ALA A 80 10.60 35.61 -10.84
CA ALA A 80 10.07 36.97 -11.04
C ALA A 80 10.70 37.98 -10.06
N MET A 81 10.81 37.64 -8.78
CA MET A 81 11.46 38.46 -7.75
C MET A 81 12.93 38.74 -8.09
N TYR A 82 13.62 37.76 -8.67
CA TYR A 82 15.01 37.93 -9.10
C TYR A 82 15.19 38.96 -10.22
N GLN A 83 14.15 39.29 -10.99
CA GLN A 83 14.23 40.37 -12.01
C GLN A 83 14.37 41.77 -11.39
N SER A 84 14.23 41.93 -10.07
CA SER A 84 14.51 43.18 -9.37
C SER A 84 16.03 43.40 -9.20
N PRO A 85 16.60 44.54 -9.64
CA PRO A 85 18.03 44.84 -9.47
C PRO A 85 18.50 44.81 -8.01
N ALA A 86 17.61 45.09 -7.04
CA ALA A 86 17.94 44.99 -5.61
C ALA A 86 18.19 43.53 -5.18
N VAL A 87 17.39 42.59 -5.72
CA VAL A 87 17.49 41.16 -5.43
C VAL A 87 18.70 40.55 -6.16
N ALA A 88 18.92 40.95 -7.42
CA ALA A 88 20.07 40.48 -8.20
C ALA A 88 21.42 40.86 -7.56
N ARG A 89 21.53 42.04 -6.92
CA ARG A 89 22.74 42.47 -6.20
C ARG A 89 23.05 41.65 -4.94
N GLU A 90 22.03 41.19 -4.22
CA GLU A 90 22.20 40.40 -2.99
C GLU A 90 22.62 38.95 -3.29
N TYR A 91 21.89 38.27 -4.19
CA TYR A 91 22.12 36.85 -4.45
C TYR A 91 23.09 36.56 -5.60
N THR A 92 23.41 37.58 -6.43
CA THR A 92 24.30 37.51 -7.61
C THR A 92 24.12 36.21 -8.39
N THR A 93 25.17 35.42 -8.60
CA THR A 93 25.13 34.21 -9.44
C THR A 93 24.35 33.03 -8.85
N LEU A 94 23.80 33.15 -7.63
CA LEU A 94 23.05 32.09 -6.94
C LEU A 94 21.52 32.22 -7.11
N GLY A 95 21.02 33.24 -7.82
CA GLY A 95 19.59 33.54 -7.98
C GLY A 95 18.71 32.37 -8.40
N TYR A 96 19.11 31.61 -9.42
CA TYR A 96 18.35 30.44 -9.90
C TYR A 96 18.16 29.35 -8.80
N LEU A 97 19.05 29.30 -7.80
CA LEU A 97 19.02 28.31 -6.72
C LEU A 97 17.93 28.62 -5.68
N ILE A 98 17.46 29.88 -5.58
CA ILE A 98 16.25 30.25 -4.80
C ILE A 98 15.03 29.51 -5.36
N ALA A 99 14.87 29.52 -6.69
CA ALA A 99 13.75 28.86 -7.36
C ALA A 99 13.81 27.33 -7.18
N ILE A 100 14.98 26.72 -7.33
CA ILE A 100 15.20 25.27 -7.10
C ILE A 100 14.89 24.89 -5.64
N THR A 101 15.41 25.63 -4.67
CA THR A 101 15.18 25.34 -3.24
C THR A 101 13.73 25.56 -2.82
N SER A 102 13.00 26.48 -3.46
CA SER A 102 11.56 26.65 -3.25
C SER A 102 10.72 25.46 -3.74
N VAL A 103 11.14 24.77 -4.82
CA VAL A 103 10.51 23.51 -5.26
C VAL A 103 10.83 22.38 -4.28
N LEU A 104 12.09 22.24 -3.86
CA LEU A 104 12.51 21.25 -2.88
C LEU A 104 11.91 21.48 -1.48
N GLY A 105 11.36 22.67 -1.21
CA GLY A 105 10.52 22.97 -0.05
C GLY A 105 9.16 22.26 -0.04
N MET A 106 8.67 21.75 -1.18
CA MET A 106 7.49 20.87 -1.29
C MET A 106 6.20 21.44 -0.65
N CYS A 107 5.83 22.69 -0.98
CA CYS A 107 4.64 23.39 -0.45
C CYS A 107 3.26 22.73 -0.70
N ILE A 108 3.23 21.60 -1.43
CA ILE A 108 2.07 20.71 -1.61
C ILE A 108 1.74 19.96 -0.31
N MET A 109 2.76 19.65 0.51
CA MET A 109 2.61 18.78 1.68
C MET A 109 1.60 19.34 2.70
N PRO A 110 0.81 18.49 3.38
CA PRO A 110 -0.13 18.93 4.41
C PRO A 110 0.62 19.62 5.56
N ARG A 111 0.04 20.69 6.12
CA ARG A 111 0.69 21.62 7.07
C ARG A 111 1.65 20.99 8.09
N ALA A 112 1.23 19.98 8.85
CA ALA A 112 2.11 19.42 9.90
C ALA A 112 3.28 18.58 9.35
N MET A 113 3.09 17.94 8.18
CA MET A 113 4.18 17.28 7.45
C MET A 113 5.13 18.32 6.87
N PHE A 114 4.59 19.35 6.20
CA PHE A 114 5.35 20.47 5.65
C PHE A 114 6.21 21.18 6.72
N VAL A 115 5.64 21.46 7.90
CA VAL A 115 6.37 22.09 9.02
C VAL A 115 7.50 21.19 9.52
N GLN A 116 7.30 19.87 9.64
CA GLN A 116 8.38 18.97 10.02
C GLN A 116 9.47 18.92 8.94
N THR A 117 9.12 18.78 7.66
CA THR A 117 10.06 18.75 6.54
C THR A 117 10.85 20.06 6.41
N ILE A 118 10.20 21.22 6.49
CA ILE A 118 10.90 22.51 6.37
C ILE A 118 11.80 22.80 7.58
N THR A 119 11.42 22.35 8.78
CA THR A 119 12.28 22.43 9.99
C THR A 119 13.55 21.60 9.80
N LEU A 120 13.42 20.36 9.29
CA LEU A 120 14.56 19.49 8.97
C LEU A 120 15.43 20.05 7.83
N ASN A 121 14.83 20.67 6.81
CA ASN A 121 15.56 21.30 5.70
C ASN A 121 16.36 22.53 6.17
N VAL A 122 15.75 23.42 6.98
CA VAL A 122 16.43 24.59 7.57
C VAL A 122 17.58 24.12 8.47
N LEU A 123 17.33 23.16 9.36
CA LEU A 123 18.37 22.62 10.24
C LEU A 123 19.50 21.95 9.45
N GLY A 124 19.17 21.19 8.39
CA GLY A 124 20.15 20.59 7.49
C GLY A 124 21.03 21.63 6.80
N VAL A 125 20.47 22.77 6.39
CA VAL A 125 21.24 23.90 5.82
C VAL A 125 22.09 24.60 6.88
N CYS A 126 21.60 24.80 8.11
CA CYS A 126 22.39 25.39 9.19
C CYS A 126 23.58 24.50 9.60
N ILE A 127 23.35 23.19 9.76
CA ILE A 127 24.40 22.21 10.07
C ILE A 127 25.36 22.07 8.88
N GLY A 128 24.85 22.02 7.66
CA GLY A 128 25.66 22.03 6.42
C GLY A 128 26.55 23.27 6.34
N GLY A 129 26.02 24.45 6.67
CA GLY A 129 26.78 25.70 6.76
C GLY A 129 27.95 25.61 7.75
N ALA A 130 27.70 25.16 8.98
CA ALA A 130 28.74 25.00 10.00
C ALA A 130 29.81 23.96 9.58
N MET A 131 29.40 22.82 9.02
CA MET A 131 30.30 21.77 8.54
C MET A 131 31.12 22.23 7.32
N CYS A 132 30.52 22.97 6.38
CA CYS A 132 31.24 23.55 5.26
C CYS A 132 32.19 24.67 5.69
N LEU A 133 31.86 25.49 6.70
CA LEU A 133 32.80 26.49 7.23
C LEU A 133 34.03 25.84 7.86
N LEU A 134 33.87 24.75 8.62
CA LEU A 134 34.99 23.98 9.15
C LEU A 134 35.88 23.40 8.03
N ALA A 135 35.24 22.83 7.00
CA ALA A 135 35.95 22.28 5.84
C ALA A 135 36.72 23.37 5.06
N LEU A 136 36.06 24.49 4.73
CA LEU A 136 36.65 25.64 4.06
C LEU A 136 37.78 26.26 4.89
N TYR A 137 37.61 26.43 6.20
CA TYR A 137 38.67 26.88 7.10
C TYR A 137 39.90 25.98 7.03
N SER A 138 39.72 24.66 7.12
CA SER A 138 40.85 23.72 7.04
C SER A 138 41.55 23.72 5.66
N ALA A 139 40.80 23.92 4.58
CA ALA A 139 41.35 24.04 3.23
C ALA A 139 42.10 25.37 3.01
N ILE A 140 41.61 26.46 3.58
CA ILE A 140 42.26 27.78 3.52
C ILE A 140 43.51 27.79 4.42
N GLN A 141 43.49 27.14 5.58
CA GLN A 141 44.70 26.94 6.38
C GLN A 141 45.74 26.09 5.64
N ALA A 142 45.33 25.03 4.94
CA ALA A 142 46.23 24.29 4.05
C ALA A 142 46.78 25.19 2.92
N ARG A 143 45.93 26.00 2.26
CA ARG A 143 46.35 26.97 1.24
C ARG A 143 47.41 27.94 1.76
N ILE A 144 47.20 28.54 2.94
CA ILE A 144 48.12 29.51 3.54
C ILE A 144 49.51 28.90 3.78
N HIS A 145 49.58 27.66 4.28
CA HIS A 145 50.84 27.02 4.65
C HIS A 145 51.60 26.36 3.49
N THR A 146 50.96 26.15 2.32
CA THR A 146 51.59 25.44 1.18
C THR A 146 51.60 26.19 -0.15
N THR A 147 51.09 27.42 -0.21
CA THR A 147 51.19 28.27 -1.41
C THR A 147 52.61 28.85 -1.53
N PRO A 148 53.34 28.63 -2.64
CA PRO A 148 54.69 29.18 -2.81
C PRO A 148 54.72 30.71 -2.80
N ALA A 149 55.81 31.28 -2.28
CA ALA A 149 56.02 32.73 -2.29
C ALA A 149 55.99 33.29 -3.72
N GLY A 150 55.11 34.27 -3.98
CA GLY A 150 54.91 34.86 -5.30
C GLY A 150 53.87 34.16 -6.20
N ALA A 151 53.28 33.03 -5.78
CA ALA A 151 52.18 32.40 -6.52
C ALA A 151 50.87 33.23 -6.41
N PRO A 152 50.02 33.24 -7.45
CA PRO A 152 48.76 34.01 -7.42
C PRO A 152 47.78 33.45 -6.37
N PRO A 153 47.09 34.29 -5.57
CA PRO A 153 46.31 33.82 -4.42
C PRO A 153 45.09 32.96 -4.79
N ILE A 154 44.54 33.14 -6.00
CA ILE A 154 43.41 32.37 -6.56
C ILE A 154 43.92 31.13 -7.35
N GLY A 155 45.24 30.95 -7.47
CA GLY A 155 45.86 29.85 -8.18
C GLY A 155 45.55 28.47 -7.58
N TYR A 156 45.88 27.41 -8.32
CA TYR A 156 45.76 26.03 -7.83
C TYR A 156 46.61 25.80 -6.59
N ASN A 157 46.05 25.11 -5.59
CA ASN A 157 46.79 24.60 -4.44
C ASN A 157 46.38 23.14 -4.19
N SER A 158 47.35 22.22 -4.26
CA SER A 158 47.11 20.78 -4.13
C SER A 158 46.63 20.38 -2.73
N SER A 159 47.19 20.98 -1.67
CA SER A 159 46.86 20.67 -0.28
C SER A 159 45.42 21.07 0.05
N ALA A 160 45.00 22.28 -0.36
CA ALA A 160 43.64 22.77 -0.20
C ALA A 160 42.63 21.90 -0.96
N SER A 161 42.94 21.56 -2.22
CA SER A 161 42.10 20.67 -3.04
C SER A 161 41.98 19.26 -2.44
N ALA A 162 43.06 18.70 -1.90
CA ALA A 162 43.02 17.40 -1.20
C ALA A 162 42.17 17.43 0.08
N VAL A 163 42.27 18.50 0.88
CA VAL A 163 41.43 18.68 2.09
C VAL A 163 39.94 18.78 1.72
N LEU A 164 39.60 19.55 0.67
CA LEU A 164 38.21 19.64 0.18
C LEU A 164 37.69 18.30 -0.37
N ALA A 165 38.54 17.52 -1.05
CA ALA A 165 38.20 16.18 -1.54
C ALA A 165 37.87 15.21 -0.39
N VAL A 166 38.66 15.22 0.68
CA VAL A 166 38.44 14.38 1.87
C VAL A 166 37.15 14.77 2.59
N TRP A 167 36.88 16.06 2.79
CA TRP A 167 35.64 16.53 3.38
C TRP A 167 34.41 16.21 2.53
N LEU A 168 34.49 16.39 1.20
CA LEU A 168 33.41 16.03 0.28
C LEU A 168 33.08 14.54 0.38
N PHE A 169 34.09 13.66 0.35
CA PHE A 169 33.89 12.22 0.52
C PHE A 169 33.22 11.89 1.85
N PHE A 170 33.73 12.42 2.97
CA PHE A 170 33.20 12.15 4.31
C PHE A 170 31.75 12.64 4.49
N PHE A 171 31.44 13.84 4.00
CA PHE A 171 30.08 14.39 4.09
C PHE A 171 29.09 13.64 3.20
N VAL A 172 29.47 13.28 1.97
CA VAL A 172 28.61 12.48 1.07
C VAL A 172 28.39 11.08 1.64
N TYR A 173 29.42 10.46 2.23
CA TYR A 173 29.32 9.18 2.93
C TYR A 173 28.29 9.24 4.07
N LEU A 174 28.47 10.17 5.01
CA LEU A 174 27.60 10.33 6.19
C LEU A 174 26.15 10.67 5.80
N ALA A 175 25.94 11.57 4.84
CA ALA A 175 24.62 11.93 4.37
C ALA A 175 23.86 10.75 3.73
N ASN A 176 24.57 9.91 2.98
CA ASN A 176 23.95 8.76 2.31
C ASN A 176 23.74 7.56 3.23
N ILE A 177 24.53 7.41 4.30
CA ILE A 177 24.16 6.54 5.44
C ILE A 177 22.83 6.99 6.03
N LEU A 178 22.69 8.29 6.35
CA LEU A 178 21.47 8.82 6.98
C LEU A 178 20.24 8.59 6.07
N ARG A 179 20.37 8.80 4.76
CA ARG A 179 19.32 8.51 3.77
C ARG A 179 18.93 7.03 3.71
N ALA A 180 19.88 6.11 3.81
CA ALA A 180 19.61 4.67 3.80
C ALA A 180 19.08 4.13 5.14
N ALA A 181 19.48 4.72 6.27
CA ALA A 181 19.04 4.33 7.61
C ALA A 181 17.72 4.99 8.05
N LEU A 182 17.33 6.09 7.40
CA LEU A 182 16.10 6.85 7.60
C LEU A 182 15.55 7.39 6.25
N PRO A 183 14.68 6.64 5.55
CA PRO A 183 14.08 7.11 4.28
C PRO A 183 13.36 8.46 4.40
N GLN A 184 12.80 8.79 5.57
CA GLN A 184 12.21 10.10 5.87
C GLN A 184 13.18 11.29 5.71
N MET A 185 14.49 11.06 5.80
CA MET A 185 15.53 12.10 5.63
C MET A 185 15.95 12.32 4.17
N GLN A 186 15.31 11.67 3.19
CA GLN A 186 15.68 11.77 1.78
C GLN A 186 15.71 13.21 1.24
N PHE A 187 14.69 14.03 1.54
CA PHE A 187 14.66 15.43 1.08
C PHE A 187 15.72 16.32 1.77
N PRO A 188 15.86 16.33 3.11
CA PRO A 188 16.98 16.98 3.80
C PRO A 188 18.36 16.57 3.26
N VAL A 189 18.59 15.27 3.00
CA VAL A 189 19.88 14.78 2.47
C VAL A 189 20.14 15.26 1.04
N ILE A 190 19.12 15.35 0.18
CA ILE A 190 19.28 15.91 -1.17
C ILE A 190 19.72 17.39 -1.09
N ILE A 191 19.05 18.18 -0.24
CA ILE A 191 19.36 19.60 0.00
C ILE A 191 20.78 19.77 0.56
N PHE A 192 21.15 18.98 1.57
CA PHE A 192 22.48 18.95 2.18
C PHE A 192 23.57 18.57 1.16
N SER A 193 23.31 17.59 0.30
CA SER A 193 24.23 17.13 -0.76
C SER A 193 24.49 18.22 -1.80
N ILE A 194 23.46 18.97 -2.21
CA ILE A 194 23.59 20.12 -3.13
C ILE A 194 24.42 21.22 -2.46
N PHE A 195 24.10 21.58 -1.22
CA PHE A 195 24.79 22.63 -0.46
C PHE A 195 26.29 22.36 -0.31
N ILE A 196 26.66 21.12 0.02
CA ILE A 196 28.05 20.69 0.18
C ILE A 196 28.78 20.60 -1.16
N SER A 197 28.13 20.06 -2.19
CA SER A 197 28.70 19.96 -3.54
C SER A 197 29.05 21.35 -4.09
N VAL A 198 28.15 22.32 -3.95
CA VAL A 198 28.41 23.74 -4.30
C VAL A 198 29.57 24.30 -3.49
N SER A 199 29.56 24.12 -2.16
CA SER A 199 30.57 24.69 -1.26
C SER A 199 31.99 24.13 -1.49
N MET A 200 32.13 22.80 -1.65
CA MET A 200 33.45 22.16 -1.80
C MET A 200 34.05 22.36 -3.19
N THR A 201 33.23 22.46 -4.24
CA THR A 201 33.70 22.80 -5.59
C THR A 201 34.23 24.23 -5.66
N TYR A 202 33.44 25.24 -5.28
CA TYR A 202 33.90 26.63 -5.36
C TYR A 202 34.98 26.97 -4.30
N GLY A 203 35.00 26.26 -3.18
CA GLY A 203 36.04 26.37 -2.15
C GLY A 203 37.47 26.24 -2.68
N THR A 204 37.67 25.53 -3.80
CA THR A 204 38.97 25.42 -4.47
C THR A 204 39.54 26.77 -4.93
N GLN A 205 38.69 27.77 -5.18
CA GLN A 205 39.06 29.11 -5.64
C GLN A 205 39.22 30.13 -4.49
N PHE A 206 38.82 29.82 -3.25
CA PHE A 206 38.73 30.82 -2.19
C PHE A 206 40.12 31.17 -1.62
N PRO A 207 40.54 32.45 -1.67
CA PRO A 207 41.88 32.85 -1.22
C PRO A 207 41.94 33.14 0.29
N THR A 208 40.85 33.62 0.89
CA THR A 208 40.78 34.07 2.30
C THR A 208 39.51 33.60 2.99
N MET A 209 39.53 33.60 4.33
CA MET A 209 38.36 33.21 5.13
C MET A 209 37.20 34.20 4.99
N ASP A 210 37.47 35.50 4.80
CA ASP A 210 36.42 36.52 4.61
C ASP A 210 35.62 36.27 3.32
N TYR A 211 36.30 35.86 2.25
CA TYR A 211 35.64 35.43 1.01
C TYR A 211 34.75 34.21 1.27
N ALA A 212 35.27 33.19 1.96
CA ALA A 212 34.52 31.99 2.32
C ALA A 212 33.29 32.27 3.20
N LEU A 213 33.42 33.17 4.19
CA LEU A 213 32.32 33.63 5.04
C LEU A 213 31.25 34.37 4.22
N SER A 214 31.65 35.32 3.37
CA SER A 214 30.69 36.07 2.53
C SER A 214 29.96 35.18 1.52
N PHE A 215 30.64 34.20 0.93
CA PHE A 215 30.03 33.19 0.07
C PHE A 215 29.06 32.30 0.85
N MET A 216 29.46 31.83 2.03
CA MET A 216 28.61 30.97 2.86
C MET A 216 27.36 31.70 3.35
N GLN A 217 27.47 32.96 3.74
CA GLN A 217 26.34 33.81 4.10
C GLN A 217 25.34 33.90 2.95
N ARG A 218 25.80 34.27 1.73
CA ARG A 218 24.95 34.32 0.52
C ARG A 218 24.32 32.96 0.20
N LEU A 219 25.05 31.85 0.35
CA LEU A 219 24.53 30.51 0.10
C LEU A 219 23.44 30.12 1.10
N ILE A 220 23.63 30.39 2.39
CA ILE A 220 22.61 30.14 3.43
C ILE A 220 21.38 31.03 3.19
N GLN A 221 21.57 32.34 2.94
CA GLN A 221 20.49 33.27 2.58
C GLN A 221 19.69 32.76 1.36
N THR A 222 20.37 32.27 0.32
CA THR A 222 19.75 31.73 -0.90
C THR A 222 18.78 30.57 -0.60
N PHE A 223 19.22 29.58 0.17
CA PHE A 223 18.39 28.42 0.54
C PHE A 223 17.24 28.83 1.48
N LEU A 224 17.52 29.64 2.50
CA LEU A 224 16.48 30.13 3.44
C LEU A 224 15.42 30.98 2.74
N THR A 225 15.80 31.74 1.70
CA THR A 225 14.85 32.54 0.89
C THR A 225 13.94 31.64 0.06
N GLY A 226 14.48 30.59 -0.58
CA GLY A 226 13.66 29.60 -1.28
C GLY A 226 12.68 28.88 -0.35
N PHE A 227 13.12 28.55 0.87
CA PHE A 227 12.25 27.99 1.91
C PHE A 227 11.20 28.99 2.40
N ALA A 228 11.54 30.28 2.57
CA ALA A 228 10.59 31.32 2.95
C ALA A 228 9.47 31.51 1.91
N LEU A 229 9.80 31.46 0.62
CA LEU A 229 8.80 31.47 -0.46
C LEU A 229 7.89 30.23 -0.41
N ALA A 230 8.45 29.05 -0.19
CA ALA A 230 7.68 27.81 -0.02
C ALA A 230 6.75 27.88 1.22
N VAL A 231 7.21 28.46 2.34
CA VAL A 231 6.42 28.70 3.55
C VAL A 231 5.28 29.69 3.30
N GLY A 232 5.57 30.85 2.69
CA GLY A 232 4.58 31.86 2.36
C GLY A 232 3.43 31.31 1.52
N VAL A 233 3.75 30.61 0.42
CA VAL A 233 2.73 29.94 -0.41
C VAL A 233 2.02 28.82 0.34
N SER A 234 2.74 28.00 1.13
CA SER A 234 2.16 26.88 1.88
C SER A 234 1.07 27.33 2.86
N PHE A 235 1.30 28.44 3.58
CA PHE A 235 0.38 28.95 4.60
C PHE A 235 -0.69 29.92 4.08
N LEU A 236 -0.37 30.77 3.09
CA LEU A 236 -1.29 31.80 2.59
C LEU A 236 -2.15 31.33 1.41
N VAL A 237 -1.61 30.52 0.50
CA VAL A 237 -2.31 30.10 -0.72
C VAL A 237 -2.89 28.70 -0.52
N PHE A 238 -4.23 28.60 -0.53
CA PHE A 238 -4.99 27.35 -0.34
C PHE A 238 -4.37 26.43 0.73
N PRO A 239 -4.33 26.83 2.01
CA PRO A 239 -3.68 26.06 3.07
C PRO A 239 -4.44 24.77 3.37
N VAL A 240 -3.77 23.62 3.20
CA VAL A 240 -4.33 22.29 3.48
C VAL A 240 -3.83 21.81 4.84
N SER A 241 -4.74 21.65 5.80
CA SER A 241 -4.42 21.04 7.10
C SER A 241 -4.24 19.53 6.99
N SER A 242 -3.40 18.95 7.84
CA SER A 242 -3.26 17.49 7.93
C SER A 242 -4.58 16.84 8.37
N ARG A 243 -5.37 17.51 9.22
CA ARG A 243 -6.73 17.05 9.58
C ARG A 243 -7.70 17.02 8.39
N MET A 244 -7.68 18.01 7.49
CA MET A 244 -8.51 17.98 6.28
C MET A 244 -8.18 16.81 5.35
N VAL A 245 -6.91 16.39 5.29
CA VAL A 245 -6.52 15.19 4.54
C VAL A 245 -7.06 13.94 5.22
N VAL A 246 -6.81 13.77 6.52
CA VAL A 246 -7.32 12.63 7.30
C VAL A 246 -8.85 12.50 7.22
N PHE A 247 -9.60 13.60 7.29
CA PHE A 247 -11.06 13.56 7.16
C PHE A 247 -11.54 13.12 5.76
N LYS A 248 -10.89 13.60 4.68
CA LYS A 248 -11.18 13.12 3.31
C LYS A 248 -10.76 11.67 3.08
N GLU A 249 -9.71 11.21 3.75
CA GLU A 249 -9.25 9.83 3.66
C GLU A 249 -10.13 8.89 4.49
N MET A 250 -10.68 9.34 5.63
CA MET A 250 -11.76 8.66 6.34
C MET A 250 -13.05 8.58 5.50
N GLU A 251 -13.42 9.67 4.81
CA GLU A 251 -14.53 9.70 3.86
C GLU A 251 -14.33 8.69 2.73
N GLY A 252 -13.15 8.68 2.11
CA GLY A 252 -12.78 7.73 1.05
C GLY A 252 -12.71 6.28 1.53
N TYR A 253 -12.33 6.04 2.79
CA TYR A 253 -12.26 4.70 3.39
C TYR A 253 -13.66 4.12 3.65
N LEU A 254 -14.56 4.89 4.27
CA LEU A 254 -15.95 4.48 4.48
C LEU A 254 -16.67 4.21 3.14
N LYS A 255 -16.57 5.15 2.19
CA LYS A 255 -17.13 4.96 0.82
C LYS A 255 -16.46 3.81 0.06
N GLY A 256 -15.18 3.56 0.32
CA GLY A 256 -14.46 2.40 -0.20
C GLY A 256 -15.06 1.08 0.27
N MET A 257 -15.36 0.97 1.57
CA MET A 257 -16.01 -0.23 2.13
C MET A 257 -17.44 -0.42 1.57
N SER A 258 -18.27 0.64 1.46
CA SER A 258 -19.56 0.56 0.75
C SER A 258 -19.41 0.07 -0.69
N GLY A 259 -18.39 0.57 -1.40
CA GLY A 259 -18.09 0.18 -2.77
C GLY A 259 -17.60 -1.27 -2.90
N LEU A 260 -16.84 -1.77 -1.93
CA LEU A 260 -16.39 -3.16 -1.89
C LEU A 260 -17.55 -4.12 -1.61
N LEU A 261 -18.44 -3.81 -0.64
CA LEU A 261 -19.65 -4.59 -0.38
C LEU A 261 -20.54 -4.72 -1.62
N LYS A 262 -20.74 -3.61 -2.37
CA LYS A 262 -21.51 -3.62 -3.62
C LYS A 262 -20.82 -4.39 -4.75
N LEU A 263 -19.48 -4.45 -4.77
CA LEU A 263 -18.71 -5.30 -5.68
C LEU A 263 -18.70 -6.78 -5.26
N GLN A 264 -18.84 -7.08 -3.97
CA GLN A 264 -19.03 -8.44 -3.45
C GLN A 264 -20.41 -8.97 -3.83
N GLY A 265 -21.49 -8.19 -3.63
CA GLY A 265 -22.84 -8.54 -4.10
C GLY A 265 -22.88 -8.77 -5.62
N ALA A 266 -22.34 -7.84 -6.40
CA ALA A 266 -22.22 -7.99 -7.85
C ALA A 266 -21.27 -9.13 -8.29
N TYR A 267 -20.43 -9.66 -7.40
CA TYR A 267 -19.64 -10.86 -7.66
C TYR A 267 -20.47 -12.13 -7.43
N LEU A 268 -21.23 -12.26 -6.32
CA LEU A 268 -22.13 -13.39 -6.11
C LEU A 268 -23.19 -13.49 -7.21
N ALA A 269 -23.81 -12.36 -7.56
CA ALA A 269 -24.74 -12.27 -8.69
C ALA A 269 -24.12 -12.68 -10.04
N SER A 270 -22.80 -12.53 -10.21
CA SER A 270 -22.08 -12.99 -11.41
C SER A 270 -21.73 -14.48 -11.39
N LEU A 271 -22.02 -15.18 -10.29
CA LEU A 271 -21.85 -16.63 -10.15
C LEU A 271 -23.17 -17.40 -10.23
N GLU A 272 -24.33 -16.77 -9.97
CA GLU A 272 -25.67 -17.38 -10.10
C GLU A 272 -25.95 -17.97 -11.49
N THR A 273 -25.27 -17.47 -12.53
CA THR A 273 -25.36 -17.97 -13.91
C THR A 273 -23.98 -18.26 -14.50
N TRP A 274 -23.00 -18.64 -13.67
CA TRP A 274 -21.66 -18.95 -14.15
C TRP A 274 -21.56 -20.39 -14.65
N GLU A 275 -21.17 -20.55 -15.91
CA GLU A 275 -20.78 -21.83 -16.48
C GLU A 275 -19.26 -21.83 -16.77
N PRO A 276 -18.57 -22.98 -16.64
CA PRO A 276 -17.19 -23.13 -17.12
C PRO A 276 -17.15 -23.04 -18.66
N GLU A 277 -16.29 -22.19 -19.21
CA GLU A 277 -16.09 -22.07 -20.66
C GLU A 277 -15.70 -23.45 -21.27
N SER A 278 -16.55 -24.01 -22.14
CA SER A 278 -16.25 -25.27 -22.80
C SER A 278 -15.14 -25.10 -23.83
N SER A 279 -14.27 -26.11 -23.93
CA SER A 279 -13.11 -26.13 -24.84
C SER A 279 -13.49 -26.14 -26.34
N GLU A 280 -14.78 -26.22 -26.65
CA GLU A 280 -15.32 -26.26 -28.02
C GLU A 280 -15.54 -24.86 -28.61
N GLN A 281 -15.69 -23.80 -27.79
CA GLN A 281 -15.84 -22.43 -28.29
C GLN A 281 -14.52 -21.83 -28.80
N LYS A 282 -14.04 -22.34 -29.94
CA LYS A 282 -13.03 -21.66 -30.76
C LYS A 282 -13.63 -20.34 -31.28
N PRO A 283 -13.10 -19.16 -30.89
CA PRO A 283 -13.54 -17.90 -31.49
C PRO A 283 -13.16 -17.88 -32.99
N GLY A 284 -13.96 -17.17 -33.78
CA GLY A 284 -13.75 -16.98 -35.22
C GLY A 284 -12.35 -16.46 -35.58
N MET A 285 -11.95 -16.71 -36.83
CA MET A 285 -10.56 -16.79 -37.28
C MET A 285 -9.75 -15.46 -37.24
N ASP A 286 -10.39 -14.34 -36.89
CA ASP A 286 -9.86 -12.97 -37.07
C ASP A 286 -8.98 -12.44 -35.92
N LYS A 287 -8.79 -13.19 -34.83
CA LYS A 287 -8.05 -12.73 -33.62
C LYS A 287 -6.65 -13.31 -33.45
N TYR A 288 -5.92 -13.55 -34.55
CA TYR A 288 -4.59 -14.17 -34.48
C TYR A 288 -3.48 -13.27 -33.90
N ASN A 289 -3.62 -11.93 -33.94
CA ASN A 289 -2.56 -10.99 -33.58
C ASN A 289 -2.44 -10.63 -32.08
N ASP A 290 -3.46 -10.88 -31.25
CA ASP A 290 -3.46 -10.49 -29.81
C ASP A 290 -2.87 -11.56 -28.87
N ARG A 291 -2.27 -12.64 -29.40
CA ARG A 291 -1.65 -13.73 -28.60
C ARG A 291 -0.27 -13.35 -28.03
N LYS A 292 -0.22 -12.31 -27.19
CA LYS A 292 0.89 -12.04 -26.27
C LYS A 292 0.45 -12.21 -24.80
N GLN A 293 0.87 -13.33 -24.21
CA GLN A 293 0.97 -13.55 -22.77
C GLN A 293 -0.25 -13.16 -21.92
N LYS A 294 -1.35 -13.89 -22.12
CA LYS A 294 -2.26 -14.25 -21.04
C LYS A 294 -2.34 -15.77 -20.97
N GLY A 295 -2.16 -16.33 -19.78
CA GLY A 295 -2.52 -17.73 -19.51
C GLY A 295 -4.05 -17.90 -19.48
N PRO A 296 -4.55 -19.10 -19.17
CA PRO A 296 -5.98 -19.27 -18.87
C PRO A 296 -6.42 -18.28 -17.79
N ALA A 297 -7.64 -17.75 -17.92
CA ALA A 297 -8.22 -16.95 -16.86
C ALA A 297 -8.41 -17.85 -15.62
N PRO A 298 -8.05 -17.42 -14.40
CA PRO A 298 -8.31 -18.21 -13.21
C PRO A 298 -9.81 -18.55 -13.13
N LEU A 299 -10.14 -19.79 -12.78
CA LEU A 299 -11.53 -20.25 -12.71
C LEU A 299 -12.38 -19.33 -11.80
N LEU A 300 -13.67 -19.17 -12.07
CA LEU A 300 -14.60 -18.27 -11.34
C LEU A 300 -14.20 -16.76 -11.32
N MET A 301 -13.15 -16.33 -12.04
CA MET A 301 -12.67 -14.94 -12.04
C MET A 301 -13.45 -14.03 -13.02
N THR A 302 -14.68 -13.69 -12.66
CA THR A 302 -15.52 -12.77 -13.45
C THR A 302 -14.96 -11.34 -13.48
N GLU A 303 -15.47 -10.49 -14.39
CA GLU A 303 -15.13 -9.06 -14.42
C GLU A 303 -15.54 -8.31 -13.12
N ALA A 304 -16.52 -8.82 -12.37
CA ALA A 304 -16.83 -8.33 -11.03
C ALA A 304 -15.72 -8.71 -10.04
N GLY A 305 -15.28 -9.97 -10.01
CA GLY A 305 -14.19 -10.45 -9.14
C GLY A 305 -12.87 -9.70 -9.34
N LYS A 306 -12.53 -9.37 -10.60
CA LYS A 306 -11.34 -8.54 -10.94
C LYS A 306 -11.45 -7.12 -10.37
N LYS A 307 -12.63 -6.48 -10.49
CA LYS A 307 -12.90 -5.15 -9.92
C LYS A 307 -12.89 -5.18 -8.39
N MET A 308 -13.42 -6.24 -7.79
CA MET A 308 -13.45 -6.48 -6.34
C MET A 308 -12.03 -6.58 -5.77
N LYS A 309 -11.17 -7.45 -6.31
CA LYS A 309 -9.75 -7.56 -5.90
C LYS A 309 -8.99 -6.23 -6.10
N ALA A 310 -9.25 -5.48 -7.16
CA ALA A 310 -8.65 -4.16 -7.38
C ALA A 310 -9.19 -3.04 -6.45
N ALA A 311 -10.44 -3.12 -5.98
CA ALA A 311 -11.00 -2.20 -4.98
C ALA A 311 -10.44 -2.49 -3.58
N MET A 312 -10.35 -3.77 -3.22
CA MET A 312 -9.72 -4.28 -2.00
C MET A 312 -8.27 -3.78 -1.86
N GLN A 313 -7.43 -3.89 -2.90
CA GLN A 313 -6.06 -3.35 -2.86
C GLN A 313 -6.01 -1.84 -2.56
N LYS A 314 -6.91 -1.03 -3.12
CA LYS A 314 -6.97 0.43 -2.84
C LYS A 314 -7.35 0.74 -1.40
N ILE A 315 -8.21 -0.09 -0.79
CA ILE A 315 -8.59 0.06 0.63
C ILE A 315 -7.42 -0.34 1.54
N LEU A 316 -6.63 -1.36 1.17
CA LEU A 316 -5.40 -1.72 1.88
C LEU A 316 -4.29 -0.66 1.75
N GLU A 317 -4.11 -0.03 0.58
CA GLU A 317 -3.24 1.15 0.42
C GLU A 317 -3.66 2.29 1.37
N LEU A 318 -4.96 2.53 1.48
CA LEU A 318 -5.50 3.59 2.35
C LEU A 318 -5.37 3.22 3.85
N HIS A 319 -5.52 1.94 4.19
CA HIS A 319 -5.40 1.42 5.55
C HIS A 319 -3.97 1.51 6.10
N THR A 320 -2.95 1.28 5.27
CA THR A 320 -1.54 1.47 5.68
C THR A 320 -1.14 2.95 5.74
N LYS A 321 -1.72 3.79 4.88
CA LYS A 321 -1.45 5.24 4.84
C LYS A 321 -2.05 5.99 6.03
N LEU A 322 -3.33 5.79 6.33
CA LEU A 322 -4.08 6.62 7.29
C LEU A 322 -3.44 6.74 8.70
N PRO A 323 -2.87 5.70 9.33
CA PRO A 323 -2.16 5.83 10.62
C PRO A 323 -1.01 6.85 10.59
N THR A 324 -0.33 6.97 9.46
CA THR A 324 0.79 7.90 9.27
C THR A 324 0.28 9.35 9.23
N ASP A 325 -0.73 9.64 8.42
CA ASP A 325 -1.32 10.99 8.31
C ASP A 325 -2.10 11.39 9.57
N ILE A 326 -2.76 10.43 10.24
CA ILE A 326 -3.30 10.60 11.60
C ILE A 326 -2.19 11.05 12.56
N SER A 327 -0.99 10.45 12.50
CA SER A 327 0.13 10.85 13.38
C SER A 327 0.56 12.31 13.18
N PHE A 328 0.47 12.86 11.96
CA PHE A 328 0.68 14.28 11.67
C PHE A 328 -0.52 15.14 12.13
N ALA A 329 -1.75 14.69 11.88
CA ALA A 329 -2.97 15.37 12.32
C ALA A 329 -3.10 15.50 13.85
N LYS A 330 -2.57 14.52 14.63
CA LYS A 330 -2.47 14.60 16.10
C LYS A 330 -1.44 15.65 16.58
N LYS A 331 -0.43 15.97 15.77
CA LYS A 331 0.63 16.97 16.04
C LYS A 331 0.24 18.40 15.60
N GLU A 332 -0.75 18.53 14.72
CA GLU A 332 -1.15 19.81 14.12
C GLU A 332 -1.89 20.74 15.12
N ILE A 333 -1.43 21.99 15.23
CA ILE A 333 -2.23 23.09 15.79
C ILE A 333 -3.35 23.41 14.78
N ALA A 334 -4.60 23.15 15.14
CA ALA A 334 -5.74 23.30 14.24
C ALA A 334 -6.93 23.95 14.93
N PHE A 335 -7.79 24.60 14.13
CA PHE A 335 -9.10 25.09 14.55
C PHE A 335 -10.17 24.12 14.02
N GLY A 336 -11.00 23.55 14.90
CA GLY A 336 -11.99 22.53 14.52
C GLY A 336 -12.70 21.89 15.70
N LYS A 337 -13.58 20.93 15.42
CA LYS A 337 -14.47 20.28 16.40
C LYS A 337 -13.79 19.08 17.09
N LEU A 338 -13.49 18.04 16.30
CA LEU A 338 -12.90 16.78 16.76
C LEU A 338 -11.46 16.95 17.29
N SER A 339 -11.18 16.34 18.44
CA SER A 339 -9.87 16.33 19.09
C SER A 339 -8.96 15.21 18.55
N PRO A 340 -7.65 15.22 18.86
CA PRO A 340 -6.73 14.16 18.47
C PRO A 340 -7.09 12.78 19.04
N LYS A 341 -7.82 12.74 20.18
CA LYS A 341 -8.38 11.50 20.73
C LYS A 341 -9.52 11.00 19.87
N ASP A 342 -10.47 11.86 19.53
CA ASP A 342 -11.67 11.48 18.76
C ASP A 342 -11.30 10.92 17.38
N ILE A 343 -10.32 11.55 16.70
CA ILE A 343 -9.76 11.05 15.43
C ILE A 343 -9.13 9.65 15.59
N THR A 344 -8.49 9.38 16.73
CA THR A 344 -7.88 8.07 17.00
C THR A 344 -8.95 6.99 17.24
N GLU A 345 -9.98 7.30 18.03
CA GLU A 345 -11.04 6.34 18.37
C GLU A 345 -11.97 6.06 17.18
N THR A 346 -12.28 7.09 16.38
CA THR A 346 -12.97 6.94 15.08
C THR A 346 -12.19 5.98 14.17
N TRP A 347 -10.88 6.16 14.05
CA TRP A 347 -10.03 5.26 13.27
C TRP A 347 -10.00 3.82 13.82
N LYS A 348 -9.88 3.66 15.15
CA LYS A 348 -9.92 2.35 15.80
C LYS A 348 -11.22 1.58 15.48
N ARG A 349 -12.38 2.24 15.56
CA ARG A 349 -13.69 1.66 15.19
C ARG A 349 -13.76 1.33 13.68
N MET A 350 -13.33 2.24 12.82
CA MET A 350 -13.23 2.01 11.36
C MET A 350 -12.30 0.85 10.96
N ARG A 351 -11.28 0.54 11.78
CA ARG A 351 -10.41 -0.64 11.56
C ARG A 351 -11.14 -1.95 11.85
N PHE A 352 -12.00 -2.00 12.88
CA PHE A 352 -12.75 -3.22 13.21
C PHE A 352 -13.80 -3.57 12.15
N ILE A 353 -14.46 -2.56 11.56
CA ILE A 353 -15.41 -2.74 10.44
C ILE A 353 -14.75 -3.41 9.21
N LEU A 354 -13.48 -3.08 8.92
CA LEU A 354 -12.81 -3.61 7.73
C LEU A 354 -12.52 -5.12 7.83
N VAL A 355 -12.25 -5.66 9.03
CA VAL A 355 -11.85 -7.07 9.18
C VAL A 355 -12.88 -8.07 8.63
N PRO A 356 -14.18 -8.01 8.98
CA PRO A 356 -15.18 -8.90 8.38
C PRO A 356 -15.40 -8.64 6.89
N ILE A 357 -15.35 -7.38 6.43
CA ILE A 357 -15.49 -7.03 5.00
C ILE A 357 -14.33 -7.62 4.17
N ILE A 358 -13.13 -7.73 4.76
CA ILE A 358 -12.00 -8.46 4.17
C ILE A 358 -12.28 -9.96 4.08
N GLY A 359 -12.92 -10.57 5.08
CA GLY A 359 -13.33 -11.99 5.01
C GLY A 359 -14.37 -12.27 3.93
N LEU A 360 -15.33 -11.36 3.73
CA LEU A 360 -16.26 -11.44 2.61
C LEU A 360 -15.54 -11.38 1.23
N ASN A 361 -14.35 -10.77 1.14
CA ASN A 361 -13.53 -10.83 -0.08
C ASN A 361 -12.82 -12.19 -0.25
N SER A 362 -12.55 -12.92 0.84
CA SER A 362 -11.96 -14.27 0.79
C SER A 362 -12.91 -15.33 0.23
N VAL A 363 -14.22 -15.06 0.15
CA VAL A 363 -15.22 -15.93 -0.53
C VAL A 363 -14.74 -16.37 -1.92
N LEU A 364 -14.24 -15.43 -2.72
CA LEU A 364 -13.67 -15.69 -4.04
C LEU A 364 -12.49 -16.68 -3.96
N ASP A 365 -11.54 -16.48 -3.04
CA ASP A 365 -10.38 -17.37 -2.86
C ASP A 365 -10.72 -18.75 -2.26
N ILE A 366 -11.88 -18.88 -1.59
CA ILE A 366 -12.43 -20.14 -1.09
C ILE A 366 -13.12 -20.91 -2.23
N LEU A 367 -13.96 -20.25 -3.02
CA LEU A 367 -14.68 -20.88 -4.14
C LEU A 367 -13.71 -21.30 -5.27
N GLN A 368 -12.74 -20.45 -5.62
CA GLN A 368 -11.68 -20.82 -6.58
C GLN A 368 -10.95 -22.09 -6.14
N ARG A 369 -10.62 -22.21 -4.84
CA ARG A 369 -9.93 -23.36 -4.28
C ARG A 369 -10.77 -24.64 -4.30
N ARG A 370 -12.05 -24.58 -3.94
CA ARG A 370 -12.94 -25.77 -4.02
C ARG A 370 -13.06 -26.27 -5.46
N ALA A 371 -13.10 -25.37 -6.45
CA ALA A 371 -13.15 -25.74 -7.86
C ALA A 371 -11.80 -26.25 -8.42
N GLU A 372 -10.66 -25.76 -7.92
CA GLU A 372 -9.34 -26.38 -8.13
C GLU A 372 -9.32 -27.83 -7.58
N GLU A 373 -9.78 -28.03 -6.34
CA GLU A 373 -9.81 -29.33 -5.65
C GLU A 373 -10.76 -30.34 -6.32
N ALA A 374 -11.95 -29.90 -6.71
CA ALA A 374 -12.91 -30.67 -7.49
C ALA A 374 -12.49 -30.86 -8.97
N GLY A 375 -11.34 -30.32 -9.38
CA GLY A 375 -10.76 -30.53 -10.70
C GLY A 375 -11.56 -29.92 -11.84
N TRP A 376 -12.32 -28.84 -11.62
CA TRP A 376 -13.20 -28.26 -12.63
C TRP A 376 -12.46 -27.80 -13.91
N GLU A 377 -11.14 -27.53 -13.81
CA GLU A 377 -10.25 -27.22 -14.94
C GLU A 377 -9.92 -28.41 -15.85
N LYS A 378 -10.13 -29.66 -15.40
CA LYS A 378 -9.79 -30.86 -16.17
C LYS A 378 -10.89 -31.18 -17.21
N PRO A 379 -10.52 -31.71 -18.39
CA PRO A 379 -11.49 -32.34 -19.29
C PRO A 379 -12.08 -33.58 -18.62
N ASN A 380 -13.39 -33.77 -18.75
CA ASN A 380 -14.10 -34.85 -18.06
C ASN A 380 -13.81 -36.19 -18.76
N THR A 381 -13.57 -37.25 -17.97
CA THR A 381 -13.22 -38.59 -18.47
C THR A 381 -14.41 -39.54 -18.57
N ASN A 382 -15.43 -39.40 -17.71
CA ASN A 382 -16.60 -40.26 -17.67
C ASN A 382 -17.90 -39.43 -17.56
N GLU A 383 -19.03 -40.00 -17.97
CA GLU A 383 -20.36 -39.43 -17.72
C GLU A 383 -20.69 -39.25 -16.22
N ALA A 384 -20.11 -40.08 -15.35
CA ALA A 384 -20.26 -39.93 -13.91
C ALA A 384 -19.60 -38.63 -13.40
N ASP A 385 -18.43 -38.30 -13.96
CA ASP A 385 -17.67 -37.09 -13.63
C ASP A 385 -18.41 -35.84 -14.15
N GLU A 386 -18.92 -35.88 -15.39
CA GLU A 386 -19.84 -34.88 -15.97
C GLU A 386 -21.01 -34.57 -15.02
N ARG A 387 -21.77 -35.59 -14.61
CA ARG A 387 -22.96 -35.44 -13.76
C ARG A 387 -22.61 -34.96 -12.34
N SER A 388 -21.49 -35.41 -11.78
CA SER A 388 -20.99 -34.95 -10.48
C SER A 388 -20.60 -33.47 -10.53
N LYS A 389 -19.86 -33.06 -11.57
CA LYS A 389 -19.45 -31.67 -11.81
C LYS A 389 -20.63 -30.75 -12.09
N ARG A 390 -21.64 -31.21 -12.83
CA ARG A 390 -22.91 -30.46 -13.06
C ARG A 390 -23.58 -30.13 -11.72
N ARG A 391 -23.84 -31.16 -10.90
CA ARG A 391 -24.45 -31.01 -9.56
C ARG A 391 -23.70 -30.04 -8.67
N GLN A 392 -22.37 -30.06 -8.67
CA GLN A 392 -21.55 -29.13 -7.87
C GLN A 392 -21.62 -27.67 -8.37
N ILE A 393 -21.98 -27.44 -9.64
CA ILE A 393 -22.22 -26.11 -10.21
C ILE A 393 -23.67 -25.68 -9.92
N ASP A 394 -24.64 -26.61 -10.00
CA ASP A 394 -26.03 -26.38 -9.62
C ASP A 394 -26.13 -26.03 -8.11
N ASP A 395 -25.49 -26.83 -7.24
CA ASP A 395 -25.27 -26.58 -5.80
C ASP A 395 -24.67 -25.17 -5.56
N LEU A 396 -23.74 -24.73 -6.43
CA LEU A 396 -23.12 -23.42 -6.33
C LEU A 396 -24.09 -22.30 -6.71
N HIS A 397 -24.88 -22.45 -7.79
CA HIS A 397 -25.84 -21.43 -8.21
C HIS A 397 -26.89 -21.17 -7.10
N GLU A 398 -27.41 -22.23 -6.48
CA GLU A 398 -28.34 -22.14 -5.34
C GLU A 398 -27.70 -21.47 -4.12
N LEU A 399 -26.46 -21.83 -3.77
CA LEU A 399 -25.70 -21.23 -2.67
C LEU A 399 -25.35 -19.75 -2.94
N MET A 400 -25.15 -19.34 -4.20
CA MET A 400 -24.89 -17.93 -4.53
C MET A 400 -26.17 -17.10 -4.48
N LYS A 401 -27.28 -17.63 -5.01
CA LYS A 401 -28.60 -16.99 -4.99
C LYS A 401 -29.09 -16.73 -3.56
N SER A 402 -28.99 -17.73 -2.68
CA SER A 402 -29.38 -17.62 -1.26
C SER A 402 -28.49 -16.65 -0.45
N LEU A 403 -27.25 -16.37 -0.88
CA LEU A 403 -26.33 -15.45 -0.20
C LEU A 403 -26.26 -14.05 -0.80
N HIS A 404 -26.72 -13.85 -2.04
CA HIS A 404 -26.75 -12.54 -2.70
C HIS A 404 -27.72 -11.57 -2.01
N GLU A 405 -28.95 -11.99 -1.70
CA GLU A 405 -29.95 -11.12 -1.07
C GLU A 405 -29.55 -10.68 0.36
N PRO A 406 -29.08 -11.56 1.28
CA PRO A 406 -28.51 -11.15 2.57
C PRO A 406 -27.32 -10.18 2.46
N LEU A 407 -26.46 -10.37 1.44
CA LEU A 407 -25.33 -9.48 1.19
C LEU A 407 -25.76 -8.12 0.62
N ALA A 408 -26.77 -8.09 -0.24
CA ALA A 408 -27.29 -6.87 -0.85
C ALA A 408 -28.05 -6.00 0.18
N THR A 409 -28.92 -6.62 0.98
CA THR A 409 -29.70 -5.96 2.04
C THR A 409 -28.80 -5.40 3.14
N GLN A 410 -27.98 -6.24 3.78
CA GLN A 410 -27.08 -5.79 4.84
C GLN A 410 -25.97 -4.87 4.31
N GLY A 411 -25.53 -5.04 3.05
CA GLY A 411 -24.64 -4.10 2.37
C GLY A 411 -25.26 -2.71 2.17
N ALA A 412 -26.58 -2.61 1.99
CA ALA A 412 -27.30 -1.34 1.95
C ALA A 412 -27.46 -0.72 3.35
N HIS A 413 -27.77 -1.53 4.38
CA HIS A 413 -27.81 -1.07 5.77
C HIS A 413 -26.44 -0.50 6.22
N LEU A 414 -25.34 -1.18 5.88
CA LEU A 414 -23.98 -0.71 6.16
C LEU A 414 -23.62 0.60 5.43
N ASP A 415 -24.00 0.75 4.16
CA ASP A 415 -23.79 2.01 3.42
C ASP A 415 -24.60 3.17 4.03
N SER A 416 -25.83 2.89 4.48
CA SER A 416 -26.66 3.85 5.22
C SER A 416 -26.02 4.27 6.56
N ALA A 417 -25.48 3.31 7.32
CA ALA A 417 -24.79 3.55 8.59
C ALA A 417 -23.50 4.38 8.40
N PHE A 418 -22.72 4.09 7.36
CA PHE A 418 -21.54 4.88 7.02
C PHE A 418 -21.92 6.29 6.58
N GLN A 419 -23.02 6.48 5.83
CA GLN A 419 -23.55 7.80 5.49
C GLN A 419 -24.01 8.57 6.73
N HIS A 420 -24.69 7.92 7.68
CA HIS A 420 -25.02 8.54 8.97
C HIS A 420 -23.77 9.06 9.67
N VAL A 421 -22.73 8.22 9.84
CA VAL A 421 -21.48 8.61 10.50
C VAL A 421 -20.80 9.78 9.78
N LEU A 422 -20.78 9.77 8.44
CA LEU A 422 -20.22 10.85 7.65
C LEU A 422 -20.94 12.19 7.82
N TYR A 423 -22.27 12.19 8.00
CA TYR A 423 -23.06 13.40 8.24
C TYR A 423 -22.98 13.85 9.71
N THR A 424 -23.10 12.93 10.66
CA THR A 424 -23.05 13.19 12.12
C THR A 424 -21.68 13.71 12.57
N LEU A 425 -20.58 13.26 11.95
CA LEU A 425 -19.22 13.77 12.19
C LEU A 425 -18.81 14.92 11.24
N GLU A 426 -19.72 15.42 10.40
CA GLU A 426 -19.48 16.48 9.38
C GLU A 426 -18.33 16.19 8.40
N LEU A 427 -17.98 14.93 8.21
CA LEU A 427 -16.93 14.49 7.27
C LEU A 427 -17.40 14.63 5.82
N ALA A 428 -18.69 14.41 5.56
CA ALA A 428 -19.34 14.72 4.29
C ALA A 428 -20.53 15.67 4.52
N LYS A 429 -20.89 16.44 3.48
CA LYS A 429 -22.12 17.24 3.50
C LYS A 429 -23.32 16.33 3.19
N PRO A 430 -24.44 16.45 3.92
CA PRO A 430 -25.68 15.78 3.53
C PRO A 430 -26.15 16.29 2.16
N PRO A 431 -26.91 15.48 1.39
CA PRO A 431 -27.56 15.95 0.18
C PRO A 431 -28.45 17.16 0.51
N LYS A 432 -28.45 18.18 -0.36
CA LYS A 432 -29.44 19.25 -0.25
C LYS A 432 -30.83 18.63 -0.35
N LYS A 433 -31.68 18.83 0.66
CA LYS A 433 -33.10 18.50 0.57
C LYS A 433 -33.67 19.08 -0.72
N LYS A 434 -34.18 18.20 -1.61
CA LYS A 434 -35.36 18.57 -2.39
C LYS A 434 -36.52 18.75 -1.42
N SER A 435 -37.53 19.53 -1.79
CA SER A 435 -38.80 19.58 -1.07
C SER A 435 -39.34 18.16 -0.86
N SER A 436 -39.96 17.91 0.29
CA SER A 436 -40.56 16.63 0.62
C SER A 436 -41.73 16.30 -0.31
N ASP A 437 -41.80 15.06 -0.77
CA ASP A 437 -43.06 14.34 -0.75
C ASP A 437 -43.22 13.77 0.66
N GLU A 438 -44.38 13.93 1.28
CA GLU A 438 -44.61 13.57 2.69
C GLU A 438 -45.27 12.19 2.86
N GLU A 439 -45.50 11.47 1.76
CA GLU A 439 -46.11 10.13 1.75
C GLU A 439 -45.10 8.98 1.96
N SER A 440 -43.78 9.23 1.97
CA SER A 440 -42.77 8.18 2.18
C SER A 440 -42.51 7.87 3.67
N ALA A 441 -43.58 7.65 4.44
CA ALA A 441 -43.49 7.43 5.89
C ALA A 441 -42.84 6.07 6.28
N ASP A 442 -42.93 5.06 5.42
CA ASP A 442 -42.33 3.72 5.62
C ASP A 442 -40.82 3.63 5.28
N ALA A 443 -40.17 4.74 4.93
CA ALA A 443 -38.83 4.75 4.29
C ALA A 443 -37.61 4.49 5.22
N GLY A 444 -37.76 3.65 6.25
CA GLY A 444 -36.66 3.14 7.08
C GLY A 444 -35.92 4.18 7.94
N PRO A 445 -34.76 3.81 8.55
CA PRO A 445 -33.97 4.73 9.35
C PRO A 445 -33.21 5.73 8.46
N ILE A 446 -33.48 7.03 8.63
CA ILE A 446 -32.93 8.10 7.78
C ILE A 446 -31.56 8.59 8.29
N PRO A 447 -30.47 8.51 7.50
CA PRO A 447 -29.13 8.95 7.93
C PRO A 447 -29.05 10.40 8.44
N GLY A 448 -28.34 10.59 9.55
CA GLY A 448 -28.12 11.88 10.20
C GLY A 448 -29.17 12.31 11.23
N THR A 449 -30.35 11.66 11.28
CA THR A 449 -31.33 11.87 12.37
C THR A 449 -30.81 11.33 13.71
N ALA A 450 -31.45 11.70 14.82
CA ALA A 450 -31.08 11.21 16.16
C ALA A 450 -31.58 9.78 16.45
N THR A 451 -32.68 9.35 15.80
CA THR A 451 -33.29 8.03 15.95
C THR A 451 -32.66 6.95 15.05
N TYR A 452 -31.68 7.33 14.22
CA TYR A 452 -31.05 6.40 13.27
C TYR A 452 -30.41 5.18 13.95
N ALA A 453 -29.74 5.39 15.09
CA ALA A 453 -29.03 4.32 15.80
C ALA A 453 -29.98 3.21 16.31
N GLU A 454 -31.18 3.59 16.76
CA GLU A 454 -32.21 2.65 17.24
C GLU A 454 -32.80 1.84 16.08
N GLY A 455 -33.13 2.50 14.97
CA GLY A 455 -33.62 1.83 13.76
C GLY A 455 -32.59 0.92 13.10
N PHE A 456 -31.32 1.34 13.02
CA PHE A 456 -30.23 0.50 12.51
C PHE A 456 -29.91 -0.68 13.44
N ARG A 457 -30.05 -0.52 14.77
CA ARG A 457 -29.99 -1.65 15.70
C ARG A 457 -31.12 -2.64 15.44
N LYS A 458 -32.37 -2.19 15.31
CA LYS A 458 -33.52 -3.07 14.99
C LYS A 458 -33.29 -3.86 13.69
N GLN A 459 -32.77 -3.21 12.64
CA GLN A 459 -32.40 -3.90 11.39
C GLN A 459 -31.29 -4.95 11.57
N LEU A 460 -30.33 -4.72 12.47
CA LEU A 460 -29.26 -5.67 12.78
C LEU A 460 -29.76 -6.88 13.59
N ASP A 461 -30.66 -6.63 14.54
CA ASP A 461 -31.31 -7.65 15.37
C ASP A 461 -32.26 -8.52 14.50
N GLU A 462 -33.02 -7.89 13.60
CA GLU A 462 -33.84 -8.59 12.58
C GLU A 462 -32.98 -9.47 11.66
N PHE A 463 -31.85 -8.95 11.18
CA PHE A 463 -30.89 -9.74 10.37
C PHE A 463 -30.26 -10.89 11.17
N TYR A 464 -30.03 -10.74 12.47
CA TYR A 464 -29.53 -11.85 13.31
C TYR A 464 -30.54 -12.99 13.39
N HIS A 465 -31.81 -12.67 13.68
CA HIS A 465 -32.87 -13.67 13.84
C HIS A 465 -33.32 -14.29 12.52
N SER A 466 -33.21 -13.59 11.38
CA SER A 466 -33.56 -14.17 10.07
C SER A 466 -32.73 -15.42 9.73
N LYS A 467 -31.55 -15.57 10.35
CA LYS A 467 -30.70 -16.76 10.25
C LYS A 467 -31.43 -18.07 10.56
N LYS A 468 -32.35 -18.07 11.55
CA LYS A 468 -33.11 -19.29 11.92
C LYS A 468 -34.00 -19.75 10.76
N HIS A 469 -34.81 -18.83 10.23
CA HIS A 469 -35.68 -19.07 9.07
C HIS A 469 -34.89 -19.53 7.83
N SER A 470 -33.74 -18.92 7.55
CA SER A 470 -32.87 -19.34 6.43
C SER A 470 -32.30 -20.74 6.61
N VAL A 471 -32.13 -21.23 7.84
CA VAL A 471 -31.68 -22.61 8.13
C VAL A 471 -32.84 -23.59 8.07
N GLU A 472 -34.00 -23.23 8.60
CA GLU A 472 -35.25 -24.02 8.50
C GLU A 472 -35.60 -24.27 7.02
N GLU A 473 -35.54 -23.22 6.20
CA GLU A 473 -35.74 -23.29 4.75
C GLU A 473 -34.66 -24.13 4.04
N TRP A 474 -33.37 -23.94 4.37
CA TRP A 474 -32.28 -24.74 3.79
C TRP A 474 -32.41 -26.23 4.12
N CYS A 475 -32.79 -26.56 5.35
CA CYS A 475 -33.04 -27.93 5.78
C CYS A 475 -34.22 -28.57 5.03
N HIS A 476 -35.34 -27.86 4.89
CA HIS A 476 -36.48 -28.33 4.09
C HIS A 476 -36.10 -28.52 2.61
N GLN A 477 -35.25 -27.65 2.04
CA GLN A 477 -34.74 -27.80 0.67
C GLN A 477 -33.82 -29.02 0.51
N HIS A 478 -33.04 -29.37 1.54
CA HIS A 478 -32.09 -30.49 1.54
C HIS A 478 -32.70 -31.81 2.05
N GLY A 479 -34.01 -31.88 2.28
CA GLY A 479 -34.72 -33.11 2.66
C GLY A 479 -34.58 -33.49 4.14
N PHE A 480 -34.37 -32.53 5.03
CA PHE A 480 -34.44 -32.73 6.48
C PHE A 480 -35.83 -32.32 6.99
N ASP A 481 -36.69 -33.29 7.32
CA ASP A 481 -37.91 -33.01 8.08
C ASP A 481 -37.52 -32.67 9.54
N ILE A 482 -37.89 -31.47 9.99
CA ILE A 482 -37.57 -30.93 11.31
C ILE A 482 -38.87 -30.83 12.13
N PRO A 483 -39.00 -31.52 13.28
CA PRO A 483 -40.12 -31.31 14.20
C PRO A 483 -40.11 -29.90 14.80
N ASP A 484 -41.30 -29.37 15.12
CA ASP A 484 -41.48 -28.00 15.63
C ASP A 484 -40.59 -27.69 16.85
N ASP A 485 -40.45 -28.64 17.76
CA ASP A 485 -39.67 -28.51 19.01
C ASP A 485 -38.14 -28.66 18.83
N PHE A 486 -37.64 -28.98 17.63
CA PHE A 486 -36.23 -29.39 17.38
C PHE A 486 -35.17 -28.37 17.81
N PHE A 487 -35.51 -27.08 17.82
CA PHE A 487 -34.61 -26.00 18.25
C PHE A 487 -34.76 -25.64 19.74
N GLU A 488 -35.67 -26.27 20.48
CA GLU A 488 -35.80 -26.03 21.92
C GLU A 488 -34.73 -26.79 22.73
N PRO A 489 -34.26 -26.23 23.87
CA PRO A 489 -33.34 -26.92 24.79
C PRO A 489 -33.90 -28.22 25.40
N THR A 490 -35.19 -28.48 25.21
CA THR A 490 -35.99 -29.58 25.73
C THR A 490 -36.10 -30.78 24.79
N PHE A 491 -35.55 -30.71 23.57
CA PHE A 491 -35.71 -31.76 22.56
C PHE A 491 -34.83 -33.01 22.82
N GLU A 492 -35.44 -34.10 23.26
CA GLU A 492 -34.84 -35.44 23.24
C GLU A 492 -34.95 -36.08 21.84
N ARG A 493 -33.89 -36.76 21.39
CA ARG A 493 -33.87 -37.41 20.06
C ARG A 493 -34.69 -38.70 20.11
N PRO A 494 -35.70 -38.91 19.24
CA PRO A 494 -36.36 -40.20 19.10
C PRO A 494 -35.35 -41.29 18.72
N GLU A 495 -35.43 -42.47 19.33
CA GLU A 495 -34.46 -43.57 19.12
C GLU A 495 -34.43 -44.08 17.67
N GLU A 496 -35.52 -43.88 16.92
CA GLU A 496 -35.66 -44.28 15.51
C GLU A 496 -35.02 -43.27 14.52
N TRP A 497 -34.48 -42.12 14.98
CA TRP A 497 -33.87 -41.12 14.09
C TRP A 497 -32.40 -41.44 13.74
N SER A 498 -32.20 -42.29 12.73
CA SER A 498 -30.94 -42.41 11.98
C SER A 498 -30.84 -41.37 10.85
N ASP A 499 -29.62 -40.90 10.57
CA ASP A 499 -29.30 -40.16 9.33
C ASP A 499 -28.70 -41.16 8.34
N ASP A 500 -29.55 -41.78 7.52
CA ASP A 500 -29.18 -42.86 6.58
C ASP A 500 -28.34 -42.38 5.37
N ARG A 501 -28.00 -41.10 5.32
CA ARG A 501 -27.25 -40.50 4.20
C ARG A 501 -25.76 -40.83 4.32
N SER A 502 -25.09 -40.99 3.17
CA SER A 502 -23.67 -41.35 3.14
C SER A 502 -22.79 -40.27 3.78
N GLU A 503 -21.68 -40.68 4.42
CA GLU A 503 -20.76 -39.75 5.10
C GLU A 503 -20.29 -38.60 4.19
N HIS A 504 -20.10 -38.87 2.90
CA HIS A 504 -19.72 -37.86 1.91
C HIS A 504 -20.83 -36.83 1.60
N ALA A 505 -22.10 -37.24 1.60
CA ALA A 505 -23.22 -36.30 1.48
C ALA A 505 -23.30 -35.41 2.74
N ARG A 506 -23.26 -36.04 3.92
CA ARG A 506 -23.28 -35.34 5.22
C ARG A 506 -22.12 -34.33 5.35
N GLU A 507 -20.90 -34.70 4.95
CA GLU A 507 -19.76 -33.76 4.90
C GLU A 507 -19.97 -32.64 3.86
N ARG A 508 -20.55 -32.89 2.69
CA ARG A 508 -20.82 -31.85 1.67
C ARG A 508 -21.79 -30.80 2.22
N ASP A 509 -22.92 -31.24 2.76
CA ASP A 509 -23.99 -30.35 3.20
C ASP A 509 -23.54 -29.51 4.42
N GLN A 510 -22.82 -30.13 5.37
CA GLN A 510 -22.15 -29.43 6.48
C GLN A 510 -21.16 -28.35 5.98
N ARG A 511 -20.42 -28.62 4.90
CA ARG A 511 -19.51 -27.65 4.25
C ARG A 511 -20.23 -26.56 3.46
N HIS A 512 -21.51 -26.71 3.13
CA HIS A 512 -22.36 -25.65 2.57
C HIS A 512 -22.92 -24.78 3.69
N LEU A 513 -23.47 -25.40 4.74
CA LEU A 513 -23.96 -24.74 5.94
C LEU A 513 -22.90 -23.85 6.61
N PHE A 514 -21.67 -24.38 6.82
CA PHE A 514 -20.56 -23.58 7.37
C PHE A 514 -20.18 -22.39 6.49
N PHE A 515 -20.34 -22.48 5.17
CA PHE A 515 -20.03 -21.39 4.23
C PHE A 515 -21.13 -20.31 4.24
N ALA A 516 -22.41 -20.70 4.32
CA ALA A 516 -23.50 -19.77 4.53
C ALA A 516 -23.36 -19.04 5.88
N LEU A 517 -23.06 -19.77 6.95
CA LEU A 517 -22.73 -19.21 8.27
C LEU A 517 -21.52 -18.28 8.24
N TYR A 518 -20.48 -18.59 7.44
CA TYR A 518 -19.33 -17.71 7.26
C TYR A 518 -19.73 -16.35 6.71
N VAL A 519 -20.51 -16.32 5.62
CA VAL A 519 -20.97 -15.06 5.01
C VAL A 519 -21.91 -14.30 5.95
N HIS A 520 -22.88 -14.99 6.54
CA HIS A 520 -23.86 -14.38 7.44
C HIS A 520 -23.20 -13.81 8.72
N HIS A 521 -22.33 -14.58 9.40
CA HIS A 521 -21.65 -14.14 10.61
C HIS A 521 -20.76 -12.92 10.35
N LEU A 522 -20.02 -12.90 9.23
CA LEU A 522 -19.21 -11.73 8.88
C LEU A 522 -20.07 -10.50 8.55
N LEU A 523 -21.23 -10.67 7.89
CA LEU A 523 -22.17 -9.57 7.63
C LEU A 523 -22.80 -9.00 8.91
N HIS A 524 -23.20 -9.86 9.84
CA HIS A 524 -23.72 -9.44 11.14
C HIS A 524 -22.63 -8.74 11.99
N LYS A 525 -21.42 -9.32 12.09
CA LYS A 525 -20.30 -8.70 12.84
C LYS A 525 -19.77 -7.41 12.20
N ALA A 526 -19.86 -7.26 10.87
CA ALA A 526 -19.66 -5.97 10.21
C ALA A 526 -20.71 -4.93 10.65
N GLY A 527 -21.96 -5.37 10.80
CA GLY A 527 -23.08 -4.59 11.34
C GLY A 527 -22.85 -4.12 12.79
N GLU A 528 -22.45 -5.01 13.69
CA GLU A 528 -22.07 -4.66 15.08
C GLU A 528 -20.97 -3.60 15.11
N ALA A 529 -19.89 -3.82 14.37
CA ALA A 529 -18.76 -2.88 14.32
C ALA A 529 -19.16 -1.52 13.71
N ALA A 530 -20.16 -1.50 12.82
CA ALA A 530 -20.74 -0.27 12.29
C ALA A 530 -21.67 0.42 13.30
N LEU A 531 -22.46 -0.34 14.08
CA LEU A 531 -23.31 0.17 15.16
C LEU A 531 -22.45 0.81 16.26
N GLU A 532 -21.33 0.18 16.62
CA GLU A 532 -20.29 0.76 17.50
C GLU A 532 -19.77 2.12 17.00
N LEU A 533 -19.66 2.33 15.68
CA LEU A 533 -19.20 3.58 15.10
C LEU A 533 -20.33 4.63 15.02
N VAL A 534 -21.57 4.21 14.74
CA VAL A 534 -22.78 5.05 14.77
C VAL A 534 -23.03 5.58 16.17
N LEU A 535 -23.08 4.71 17.18
CA LEU A 535 -23.28 5.07 18.59
C LEU A 535 -22.20 6.05 19.07
N TYR A 536 -20.94 5.81 18.73
CA TYR A 536 -19.84 6.73 19.04
C TYR A 536 -19.99 8.09 18.33
N ALA A 537 -20.45 8.10 17.08
CA ALA A 537 -20.67 9.33 16.33
C ALA A 537 -21.79 10.19 16.96
N ASP A 538 -22.92 9.58 17.33
CA ASP A 538 -24.00 10.29 18.03
C ASP A 538 -23.62 10.68 19.48
N GLU A 539 -22.83 9.89 20.19
CA GLU A 539 -22.26 10.26 21.51
C GLU A 539 -21.40 11.54 21.42
N ARG A 540 -20.60 11.70 20.34
CA ARG A 540 -19.83 12.93 20.06
C ARG A 540 -20.72 14.12 19.63
N LYS A 541 -21.91 13.88 19.09
CA LYS A 541 -22.91 14.90 18.73
C LYS A 541 -23.72 15.36 19.95
N ALA A 542 -24.19 14.42 20.77
CA ALA A 542 -24.92 14.63 22.01
C ALA A 542 -24.08 15.33 23.10
N SER A 543 -22.81 14.94 23.26
CA SER A 543 -21.84 15.57 24.20
C SER A 543 -21.46 17.02 23.85
N GLY A 544 -22.11 17.64 22.86
CA GLY A 544 -21.84 19.01 22.41
C GLY A 544 -20.52 19.19 21.66
N THR A 545 -19.70 18.14 21.50
CA THR A 545 -18.38 18.21 20.86
C THR A 545 -18.44 18.72 19.41
N MET A 546 -19.56 18.45 18.72
CA MET A 546 -19.81 18.93 17.36
C MET A 546 -20.45 20.34 17.27
N GLN A 547 -20.80 21.00 18.37
CA GLN A 547 -21.52 22.29 18.32
C GLN A 547 -20.62 23.49 17.98
N ARG A 548 -19.37 23.53 18.45
CA ARG A 548 -18.46 24.69 18.26
C ARG A 548 -17.05 24.26 17.86
N SER A 549 -16.49 24.95 16.87
CA SER A 549 -15.07 24.84 16.53
C SER A 549 -14.21 25.51 17.61
N ARG A 550 -13.14 24.83 18.02
CA ARG A 550 -12.21 25.23 19.08
C ARG A 550 -10.78 25.23 18.57
N LEU A 551 -9.90 26.02 19.19
CA LEU A 551 -8.46 25.93 18.95
C LEU A 551 -7.92 24.70 19.67
N ILE A 552 -7.22 23.83 18.93
CA ILE A 552 -6.71 22.55 19.42
C ILE A 552 -5.19 22.55 19.27
N VAL A 553 -4.51 22.76 20.40
CA VAL A 553 -3.05 22.80 20.52
C VAL A 553 -2.54 21.43 21.01
N PRO A 554 -1.46 20.86 20.45
CA PRO A 554 -0.85 19.65 20.99
C PRO A 554 -0.25 19.91 22.37
N GLY A 555 -0.51 19.02 23.34
CA GLY A 555 -0.01 19.20 24.70
C GLY A 555 1.52 19.22 24.79
N LEU A 556 2.08 19.91 25.80
CA LEU A 556 3.53 20.11 25.97
C LEU A 556 4.37 18.81 25.87
N LYS A 557 3.86 17.69 26.41
CA LYS A 557 4.52 16.38 26.29
C LYS A 557 4.57 15.89 24.84
N THR A 558 3.51 16.09 24.06
CA THR A 558 3.42 15.77 22.63
C THR A 558 4.31 16.69 21.79
N PHE A 559 4.39 17.98 22.11
CA PHE A 559 5.29 18.92 21.44
C PHE A 559 6.76 18.61 21.71
N LYS A 560 7.13 18.29 22.97
CA LYS A 560 8.48 17.82 23.31
C LYS A 560 8.82 16.53 22.53
N LYS A 561 7.93 15.53 22.54
CA LYS A 561 8.13 14.30 21.74
C LYS A 561 8.25 14.59 20.25
N TRP A 562 7.45 15.50 19.69
CA TRP A 562 7.57 15.90 18.28
C TRP A 562 8.97 16.46 17.96
N LEU A 563 9.46 17.41 18.76
CA LEU A 563 10.77 18.02 18.56
C LEU A 563 11.89 16.98 18.62
N PHE A 564 11.91 16.12 19.65
CA PHE A 564 12.92 15.06 19.76
C PHE A 564 12.80 13.98 18.66
N SER A 565 11.57 13.65 18.20
CA SER A 565 11.33 12.71 17.08
C SER A 565 11.80 13.23 15.70
N CYS A 566 12.26 14.49 15.62
CA CYS A 566 12.93 15.01 14.43
C CYS A 566 14.42 14.66 14.39
N PHE A 567 15.04 14.32 15.54
CA PHE A 567 16.47 14.03 15.65
C PHE A 567 16.76 12.57 16.04
N GLY A 568 15.95 11.99 16.93
CA GLY A 568 16.11 10.62 17.44
C GLY A 568 15.24 9.61 16.70
N LYS A 569 15.62 8.32 16.78
CA LYS A 569 14.83 7.19 16.27
C LYS A 569 13.85 6.62 17.30
N ASP A 570 13.88 7.14 18.53
CA ASP A 570 13.07 6.72 19.66
C ASP A 570 11.81 7.57 19.88
N ASP A 571 10.81 6.96 20.53
CA ASP A 571 9.64 7.60 21.14
C ASP A 571 8.62 8.27 20.19
N LEU A 572 8.63 7.87 18.91
CA LEU A 572 7.40 7.83 18.11
C LEU A 572 6.39 6.90 18.80
N HIS A 573 5.15 7.36 18.96
CA HIS A 573 4.10 6.74 19.77
C HIS A 573 3.97 5.22 19.53
N ASP A 574 3.64 4.49 20.61
CA ASP A 574 3.41 3.04 20.79
C ASP A 574 2.69 2.25 19.65
N GLU A 575 2.07 2.94 18.69
CA GLU A 575 1.37 2.38 17.52
C GLU A 575 2.12 2.58 16.19
N ASN A 576 3.16 3.42 16.15
CA ASN A 576 3.98 3.70 14.95
C ASN A 576 5.42 3.14 15.04
N LEU A 577 5.75 2.37 16.09
CA LEU A 577 6.96 1.52 16.15
C LEU A 577 6.85 0.28 15.22
N LEU A 578 6.08 0.41 14.14
CA LEU A 578 5.52 -0.69 13.33
C LEU A 578 5.95 -0.68 11.87
N THR A 579 6.66 0.34 11.42
CA THR A 579 7.02 0.49 9.99
C THR A 579 8.50 0.82 9.76
N ALA A 580 9.25 1.21 10.81
CA ALA A 580 10.63 1.69 10.70
C ALA A 580 11.71 0.68 11.17
N ASP A 581 11.31 -0.50 11.68
CA ASP A 581 12.21 -1.46 12.34
C ASP A 581 12.24 -2.84 11.66
N VAL A 582 12.47 -2.86 10.35
CA VAL A 582 12.77 -4.09 9.58
C VAL A 582 14.26 -4.49 9.75
N SER A 583 15.12 -3.57 10.21
CA SER A 583 16.58 -3.73 10.24
C SER A 583 17.23 -3.83 11.63
N THR A 584 16.52 -3.53 12.72
CA THR A 584 17.15 -3.22 14.02
C THR A 584 16.46 -3.82 15.26
N GLY A 585 15.46 -4.70 15.06
CA GLY A 585 14.92 -5.66 16.02
C GLY A 585 14.85 -5.23 17.48
N ARG A 586 14.01 -4.24 17.81
CA ARG A 586 13.72 -3.85 19.20
C ARG A 586 12.30 -3.29 19.37
N ALA A 587 11.37 -4.12 19.82
CA ALA A 587 10.04 -3.67 20.22
C ALA A 587 9.42 -4.58 21.29
N LEU A 588 9.11 -4.00 22.45
CA LEU A 588 8.22 -4.50 23.52
C LEU A 588 8.48 -5.93 24.02
N ASP A 589 9.05 -6.05 25.23
CA ASP A 589 9.31 -7.34 25.87
C ASP A 589 8.01 -8.09 26.20
N LEU A 590 7.76 -9.14 25.43
CA LEU A 590 6.63 -10.07 25.55
C LEU A 590 7.18 -11.51 25.77
N GLY A 591 8.38 -11.62 26.35
CA GLY A 591 9.11 -12.87 26.53
C GLY A 591 10.35 -12.96 25.62
N GLU A 592 11.17 -14.01 25.83
CA GLU A 592 12.50 -14.12 25.21
C GLU A 592 12.50 -14.08 23.66
N SER A 593 11.38 -14.45 23.02
CA SER A 593 11.19 -14.40 21.56
C SER A 593 10.91 -13.00 21.01
N PHE A 594 10.56 -12.02 21.86
CA PHE A 594 10.22 -10.63 21.47
C PHE A 594 11.26 -9.61 21.94
N GLY A 595 12.14 -9.98 22.87
CA GLY A 595 13.26 -9.14 23.31
C GLY A 595 14.33 -8.88 22.22
N LYS A 596 15.41 -8.18 22.60
CA LYS A 596 16.61 -8.08 21.74
C LYS A 596 17.11 -9.51 21.49
N SER A 597 17.11 -9.95 20.23
CA SER A 597 17.58 -11.29 19.82
C SER A 597 18.86 -11.67 20.58
N LYS A 598 18.84 -12.81 21.26
CA LYS A 598 20.01 -13.34 21.97
C LYS A 598 21.18 -13.44 21.00
N ASP A 599 22.31 -12.90 21.40
CA ASP A 599 23.54 -12.90 20.62
C ASP A 599 24.21 -14.26 20.86
N PRO A 600 24.38 -15.13 19.84
CA PRO A 600 24.87 -16.49 20.05
C PRO A 600 26.33 -16.53 20.50
N GLU A 601 27.07 -15.44 20.31
CA GLU A 601 28.48 -15.30 20.69
C GLU A 601 28.67 -14.61 22.05
N HIS A 602 27.68 -13.83 22.54
CA HIS A 602 27.86 -12.91 23.68
C HIS A 602 26.69 -12.89 24.67
N LEU A 603 26.98 -13.21 25.94
CA LEU A 603 26.06 -13.02 27.07
C LEU A 603 25.87 -11.52 27.41
N PRO A 604 24.76 -11.13 28.06
CA PRO A 604 24.49 -9.74 28.42
C PRO A 604 25.55 -9.17 29.39
N PRO A 605 26.03 -7.93 29.15
CA PRO A 605 27.19 -7.37 29.86
C PRO A 605 26.87 -7.05 31.33
N ARG A 606 27.60 -7.71 32.24
CA ARG A 606 27.54 -7.51 33.69
C ARG A 606 28.46 -6.36 34.11
N ASN A 607 29.71 -6.39 33.65
CA ASN A 607 30.76 -5.47 34.08
C ASN A 607 30.77 -4.15 33.29
N ALA A 608 31.35 -3.09 33.87
CA ALA A 608 31.51 -1.79 33.20
C ALA A 608 32.35 -1.90 31.92
N TRP A 609 33.42 -2.70 31.94
CA TRP A 609 34.26 -2.96 30.77
C TRP A 609 33.50 -3.65 29.63
N GLU A 610 32.61 -4.60 29.95
CA GLU A 610 31.75 -5.28 28.96
C GLU A 610 30.72 -4.33 28.34
N LYS A 611 30.21 -3.35 29.11
CA LYS A 611 29.32 -2.28 28.61
C LYS A 611 30.06 -1.33 27.66
N VAL A 612 31.32 -1.01 27.95
CA VAL A 612 32.20 -0.27 27.02
C VAL A 612 32.49 -1.13 25.78
N GLY A 613 32.76 -2.43 25.93
CA GLY A 613 32.97 -3.38 24.83
C GLY A 613 31.77 -3.48 23.88
N GLU A 614 30.55 -3.67 24.39
CA GLU A 614 29.32 -3.65 23.57
C GLU A 614 29.12 -2.29 22.88
N THR A 615 29.52 -1.18 23.52
CA THR A 615 29.47 0.16 22.90
C THR A 615 30.48 0.30 21.75
N ILE A 616 31.71 -0.18 21.92
CA ILE A 616 32.71 -0.24 20.85
C ILE A 616 32.23 -1.16 19.71
N ARG A 617 31.57 -2.29 20.03
CA ARG A 617 31.03 -3.25 19.07
C ARG A 617 29.95 -2.65 18.15
N LEU A 618 29.29 -1.57 18.56
CA LEU A 618 28.39 -0.79 17.69
C LEU A 618 29.12 -0.16 16.49
N ILE A 619 30.42 0.19 16.61
CA ILE A 619 31.17 0.86 15.54
C ILE A 619 31.44 -0.09 14.36
N PRO A 620 32.04 -1.30 14.54
CA PRO A 620 32.11 -2.28 13.45
C PRO A 620 30.74 -2.69 12.90
N ARG A 621 29.71 -2.79 13.75
CA ARG A 621 28.34 -3.13 13.32
C ARG A 621 27.71 -2.03 12.45
N ALA A 622 27.95 -0.76 12.76
CA ALA A 622 27.53 0.37 11.94
C ALA A 622 28.29 0.42 10.61
N LEU A 623 29.62 0.26 10.64
CA LEU A 623 30.47 0.28 9.44
C LEU A 623 30.19 -0.90 8.49
N ARG A 624 29.84 -2.09 9.02
CA ARG A 624 29.44 -3.27 8.24
C ARG A 624 27.97 -3.24 7.78
N SER A 625 27.17 -2.23 8.15
CA SER A 625 25.76 -2.18 7.77
C SER A 625 25.54 -1.90 6.28
N ASP A 626 24.43 -2.39 5.72
CA ASP A 626 24.03 -2.09 4.33
C ASP A 626 23.96 -0.58 4.06
N ALA A 627 23.58 0.23 5.06
CA ALA A 627 23.52 1.69 4.96
C ALA A 627 24.90 2.32 4.83
N SER A 628 25.91 1.79 5.54
CA SER A 628 27.33 2.15 5.36
C SER A 628 27.83 1.72 3.99
N ALA A 629 27.57 0.48 3.57
CA ALA A 629 27.98 -0.01 2.25
C ALA A 629 27.37 0.82 1.10
N PHE A 630 26.09 1.21 1.22
CA PHE A 630 25.44 2.11 0.27
C PHE A 630 26.06 3.52 0.29
N GLY A 631 26.22 4.12 1.48
CA GLY A 631 26.83 5.45 1.62
C GLY A 631 28.24 5.52 1.04
N PHE A 632 29.03 4.46 1.22
CA PHE A 632 30.38 4.33 0.68
C PHE A 632 30.38 4.29 -0.85
N ARG A 633 29.54 3.45 -1.47
CA ARG A 633 29.39 3.40 -2.94
C ARG A 633 29.00 4.75 -3.53
N VAL A 634 28.06 5.47 -2.91
CA VAL A 634 27.65 6.81 -3.37
C VAL A 634 28.78 7.84 -3.21
N ALA A 635 29.56 7.77 -2.14
CA ALA A 635 30.73 8.63 -1.95
C ALA A 635 31.82 8.36 -3.01
N CYS A 636 32.16 7.10 -3.28
CA CYS A 636 33.08 6.73 -4.34
C CYS A 636 32.59 7.18 -5.73
N ALA A 637 31.32 6.97 -6.04
CA ALA A 637 30.70 7.40 -7.29
C ALA A 637 30.73 8.92 -7.49
N THR A 638 30.50 9.67 -6.41
CA THR A 638 30.61 11.14 -6.42
C THR A 638 32.06 11.56 -6.63
N MET A 639 33.03 10.90 -5.97
CA MET A 639 34.46 11.21 -6.11
C MET A 639 35.03 10.87 -7.49
N THR A 640 34.52 9.86 -8.21
CA THR A 640 34.93 9.63 -9.61
C THR A 640 34.58 10.79 -10.55
N VAL A 641 33.61 11.65 -10.20
CA VAL A 641 33.36 12.93 -10.89
C VAL A 641 34.15 14.08 -10.23
N ALA A 642 34.19 14.11 -8.90
CA ALA A 642 34.76 15.22 -8.13
C ALA A 642 36.29 15.35 -8.26
N ILE A 643 37.03 14.26 -8.47
CA ILE A 643 38.50 14.28 -8.64
C ILE A 643 38.94 15.24 -9.75
N ILE A 644 38.13 15.37 -10.80
CA ILE A 644 38.37 16.30 -11.92
C ILE A 644 38.35 17.78 -11.46
N CYS A 645 37.65 18.09 -10.36
CA CYS A 645 37.63 19.42 -9.74
C CYS A 645 38.87 19.71 -8.86
N PHE A 646 39.63 18.68 -8.46
CA PHE A 646 40.68 18.77 -7.45
C PHE A 646 42.10 18.51 -7.99
N LEU A 647 42.26 18.36 -9.30
CA LEU A 647 43.53 18.19 -10.00
C LEU A 647 43.90 19.44 -10.80
N HIS A 648 45.21 19.74 -10.88
CA HIS A 648 45.75 20.97 -11.48
C HIS A 648 45.20 21.25 -12.89
N ASP A 649 45.40 20.31 -13.82
CA ASP A 649 45.14 20.52 -15.24
C ASP A 649 43.64 20.50 -15.58
N SER A 650 42.81 19.91 -14.71
CA SER A 650 41.39 19.66 -14.99
C SER A 650 40.41 20.45 -14.10
N GLN A 651 40.84 21.08 -12.99
CA GLN A 651 39.98 21.96 -12.18
C GLN A 651 39.34 23.08 -13.02
N ALA A 652 40.14 23.77 -13.84
CA ALA A 652 39.64 24.82 -14.72
C ALA A 652 38.66 24.28 -15.78
N TRP A 653 38.89 23.07 -16.29
CA TRP A 653 38.01 22.40 -17.25
C TRP A 653 36.67 22.00 -16.60
N PHE A 654 36.69 21.43 -15.39
CA PHE A 654 35.52 21.05 -14.60
C PHE A 654 34.59 22.23 -14.34
N LEU A 655 35.16 23.35 -13.92
CA LEU A 655 34.42 24.59 -13.63
C LEU A 655 33.80 25.17 -14.90
N ARG A 656 34.60 25.36 -15.97
CA ARG A 656 34.11 25.86 -17.27
C ARG A 656 32.95 25.04 -17.84
N HIS A 657 33.06 23.70 -17.79
CA HIS A 657 32.04 22.78 -18.31
C HIS A 657 30.90 22.47 -17.31
N ARG A 658 30.88 23.16 -16.16
CA ARG A 658 29.79 23.11 -15.16
C ARG A 658 29.52 21.69 -14.61
N ILE A 659 30.56 20.85 -14.56
CA ILE A 659 30.47 19.40 -14.25
C ILE A 659 30.03 19.12 -12.80
N LEU A 660 30.06 20.13 -11.94
CA LEU A 660 29.32 20.22 -10.67
C LEU A 660 27.90 19.60 -10.74
N TRP A 661 27.19 19.78 -11.85
CA TRP A 661 25.83 19.23 -12.02
C TRP A 661 25.80 17.72 -12.31
N ALA A 662 26.81 17.18 -13.00
CA ALA A 662 26.99 15.73 -13.12
C ALA A 662 27.30 15.11 -11.75
N MET A 663 28.16 15.77 -10.97
CA MET A 663 28.53 15.36 -9.61
C MET A 663 27.31 15.36 -8.67
N ILE A 664 26.51 16.43 -8.67
CA ILE A 664 25.26 16.53 -7.89
C ILE A 664 24.24 15.46 -8.28
N MET A 665 24.17 15.08 -9.56
CA MET A 665 23.22 14.05 -10.02
C MET A 665 23.53 12.65 -9.48
N VAL A 666 24.78 12.32 -9.13
CA VAL A 666 25.14 10.99 -8.61
C VAL A 666 24.39 10.64 -7.30
N PRO A 667 24.55 11.38 -6.17
CA PRO A 667 23.87 11.07 -4.92
C PRO A 667 22.34 11.21 -5.03
N ILE A 668 21.83 12.16 -5.83
CA ILE A 668 20.38 12.33 -6.03
C ILE A 668 19.78 11.16 -6.83
N SER A 669 20.59 10.41 -7.59
CA SER A 669 20.09 9.37 -8.51
C SER A 669 20.26 7.93 -8.03
N MET A 670 21.34 7.61 -7.33
CA MET A 670 21.54 6.25 -6.80
C MET A 670 20.49 5.92 -5.72
N THR A 671 19.91 4.72 -5.79
CA THR A 671 19.01 4.12 -4.80
C THR A 671 19.55 2.77 -4.32
N ARG A 672 19.00 2.21 -3.23
CA ARG A 672 19.55 1.01 -2.56
C ARG A 672 19.61 -0.22 -3.49
N THR A 673 18.66 -0.37 -4.41
CA THR A 673 18.55 -1.52 -5.33
C THR A 673 18.86 -1.15 -6.78
N ALA A 674 19.31 -2.13 -7.56
CA ALA A 674 19.73 -1.92 -8.95
C ALA A 674 18.57 -1.73 -9.95
N GLY A 675 17.43 -2.41 -9.77
CA GLY A 675 16.28 -2.30 -10.68
C GLY A 675 15.57 -0.94 -10.57
N GLN A 676 15.25 -0.52 -9.35
CA GLN A 676 14.74 0.82 -9.01
C GLN A 676 15.69 1.90 -9.52
N SER A 677 17.01 1.74 -9.34
CA SER A 677 18.01 2.68 -9.88
C SER A 677 17.94 2.75 -11.42
N THR A 678 17.91 1.61 -12.11
CA THR A 678 17.86 1.54 -13.59
C THR A 678 16.59 2.20 -14.15
N TRP A 679 15.42 1.91 -13.58
CA TRP A 679 14.15 2.55 -13.95
C TRP A 679 14.16 4.06 -13.63
N SER A 680 14.67 4.44 -12.45
CA SER A 680 14.89 5.84 -12.04
C SER A 680 15.79 6.59 -13.03
N PHE A 681 16.88 6.00 -13.52
CA PHE A 681 17.77 6.62 -14.48
C PHE A 681 17.10 6.85 -15.84
N ALA A 682 16.40 5.84 -16.38
CA ALA A 682 15.66 5.97 -17.64
C ALA A 682 14.60 7.09 -17.58
N LEU A 683 13.82 7.14 -16.49
CA LEU A 683 12.83 8.19 -16.26
C LEU A 683 13.47 9.58 -16.09
N ARG A 684 14.68 9.68 -15.53
CA ARG A 684 15.40 10.96 -15.40
C ARG A 684 15.89 11.48 -16.73
N ILE A 685 16.51 10.63 -17.57
CA ILE A 685 16.97 11.01 -18.92
C ILE A 685 15.79 11.49 -19.77
N MET A 686 14.66 10.77 -19.72
CA MET A 686 13.43 11.20 -20.40
C MET A 686 12.90 12.52 -19.82
N GLY A 687 12.84 12.67 -18.49
CA GLY A 687 12.36 13.89 -17.83
C GLY A 687 13.19 15.14 -18.11
N THR A 688 14.52 15.02 -18.25
CA THR A 688 15.42 16.13 -18.61
C THR A 688 15.42 16.42 -20.10
N ALA A 689 15.30 15.40 -20.97
CA ALA A 689 15.11 15.63 -22.41
C ALA A 689 13.78 16.36 -22.70
N ILE A 690 12.70 15.99 -22.01
CA ILE A 690 11.42 16.70 -22.06
C ILE A 690 11.56 18.15 -21.55
N ALA A 691 12.28 18.36 -20.44
CA ALA A 691 12.54 19.71 -19.91
C ALA A 691 13.40 20.59 -20.85
N MET A 692 14.35 19.98 -21.58
CA MET A 692 15.17 20.66 -22.58
C MET A 692 14.31 21.19 -23.74
N ILE A 693 13.43 20.33 -24.28
CA ILE A 693 12.48 20.70 -25.35
C ILE A 693 11.50 21.78 -24.83
N ALA A 694 10.99 21.63 -23.61
CA ALA A 694 10.11 22.61 -23.00
C ALA A 694 10.80 23.97 -22.80
N ALA A 695 12.07 24.00 -22.39
CA ALA A 695 12.83 25.24 -22.24
C ALA A 695 12.98 25.99 -23.57
N TYR A 696 13.21 25.31 -24.69
CA TYR A 696 13.19 25.94 -26.01
C TYR A 696 11.82 26.55 -26.34
N ILE A 697 10.73 25.83 -26.09
CA ILE A 697 9.37 26.33 -26.34
C ILE A 697 9.09 27.57 -25.49
N ILE A 698 9.37 27.51 -24.18
CA ILE A 698 9.19 28.62 -23.22
C ILE A 698 9.98 29.87 -23.63
N TRP A 699 11.18 29.70 -24.19
CA TRP A 699 12.07 30.79 -24.57
C TRP A 699 11.69 31.44 -25.91
N TYR A 700 11.52 30.63 -26.95
CA TYR A 700 11.36 31.11 -28.32
C TYR A 700 9.91 31.52 -28.66
N ILE A 701 8.89 30.93 -28.02
CA ILE A 701 7.47 31.28 -28.31
C ILE A 701 7.10 32.73 -27.94
N VAL A 702 7.91 33.36 -27.08
CA VAL A 702 7.74 34.74 -26.61
C VAL A 702 8.84 35.68 -27.10
N ASP A 703 9.66 35.26 -28.07
CA ASP A 703 10.74 36.09 -28.62
C ASP A 703 11.68 36.62 -27.51
N GLY A 704 12.01 35.74 -26.54
CA GLY A 704 12.84 36.05 -25.38
C GLY A 704 12.31 37.13 -24.42
N LYS A 705 11.05 37.55 -24.52
CA LYS A 705 10.48 38.62 -23.67
C LYS A 705 10.26 38.13 -22.24
N THR A 706 11.01 38.67 -21.28
CA THR A 706 11.11 38.20 -19.88
C THR A 706 9.76 37.95 -19.21
N ALA A 707 8.81 38.88 -19.32
CA ALA A 707 7.46 38.71 -18.76
C ALA A 707 6.72 37.50 -19.35
N GLY A 708 6.83 37.27 -20.66
CA GLY A 708 6.26 36.10 -21.33
C GLY A 708 6.96 34.81 -20.91
N VAL A 709 8.30 34.81 -20.82
CA VAL A 709 9.10 33.65 -20.40
C VAL A 709 8.65 33.17 -19.01
N ILE A 710 8.41 34.09 -18.07
CA ILE A 710 7.94 33.77 -16.72
C ILE A 710 6.54 33.13 -16.74
N VAL A 711 5.62 33.60 -17.59
CA VAL A 711 4.26 33.03 -17.73
C VAL A 711 4.29 31.63 -18.34
N PHE A 712 5.08 31.40 -19.40
CA PHE A 712 5.22 30.07 -19.99
C PHE A 712 5.99 29.10 -19.09
N LEU A 713 6.99 29.57 -18.33
CA LEU A 713 7.66 28.78 -17.29
C LEU A 713 6.67 28.37 -16.18
N TRP A 714 5.83 29.28 -15.70
CA TRP A 714 4.77 28.97 -14.73
C TRP A 714 3.79 27.92 -15.27
N PHE A 715 3.34 28.05 -16.51
CA PHE A 715 2.44 27.10 -17.15
C PHE A 715 3.09 25.71 -17.31
N TRP A 716 4.37 25.66 -17.68
CA TRP A 716 5.14 24.43 -17.71
C TRP A 716 5.26 23.78 -16.33
N LEU A 717 5.55 24.56 -15.29
CA LEU A 717 5.66 24.06 -13.92
C LEU A 717 4.31 23.53 -13.39
N PHE A 718 3.21 24.22 -13.69
CA PHE A 718 1.85 23.75 -13.42
C PHE A 718 1.58 22.38 -14.07
N LEU A 719 1.98 22.17 -15.33
CA LEU A 719 1.89 20.87 -16.00
C LEU A 719 2.86 19.81 -15.43
N ALA A 720 4.08 20.17 -15.03
CA ALA A 720 5.02 19.25 -14.40
C ALA A 720 4.47 18.71 -13.05
N PHE A 721 3.76 19.55 -12.29
CA PHE A 721 3.11 19.13 -11.04
C PHE A 721 1.87 18.26 -11.23
N TYR A 722 1.21 18.25 -12.39
CA TYR A 722 0.17 17.25 -12.71
C TYR A 722 0.72 15.82 -12.68
N ILE A 723 1.87 15.59 -13.34
CA ILE A 723 2.54 14.29 -13.39
C ILE A 723 2.90 13.82 -11.97
N LEU A 724 3.41 14.74 -11.14
CA LEU A 724 3.78 14.49 -9.75
C LEU A 724 2.58 14.07 -8.87
N LEU A 725 1.41 14.68 -9.07
CA LEU A 725 0.22 14.44 -8.25
C LEU A 725 -0.56 13.17 -8.65
N LYS A 726 -0.67 12.87 -9.96
CA LYS A 726 -1.42 11.71 -10.44
C LYS A 726 -0.59 10.44 -10.57
N GLN A 727 0.64 10.54 -11.06
CA GLN A 727 1.47 9.36 -11.36
C GLN A 727 2.58 9.19 -10.32
N LYS A 728 2.24 8.61 -9.16
CA LYS A 728 3.17 8.34 -8.03
C LYS A 728 4.53 7.78 -8.49
N THR A 729 4.52 6.86 -9.46
CA THR A 729 5.72 6.21 -10.06
C THR A 729 6.67 7.18 -10.79
N LEU A 730 6.19 8.32 -11.25
CA LEU A 730 6.96 9.33 -11.99
C LEU A 730 7.34 10.56 -11.14
N LEU A 731 7.02 10.58 -9.84
CA LEU A 731 7.23 11.71 -8.93
C LEU A 731 8.65 12.31 -9.04
N ILE A 732 9.68 11.46 -9.02
CA ILE A 732 11.10 11.86 -9.11
C ILE A 732 11.41 12.54 -10.45
N ALA A 733 10.87 12.01 -11.55
CA ALA A 733 11.07 12.57 -12.89
C ALA A 733 10.34 13.90 -13.06
N GLY A 734 9.15 14.06 -12.46
CA GLY A 734 8.42 15.33 -12.42
C GLY A 734 9.21 16.44 -11.70
N ILE A 735 9.75 16.16 -10.51
CA ILE A 735 10.62 17.11 -9.77
C ILE A 735 11.83 17.50 -10.61
N ILE A 736 12.52 16.52 -11.21
CA ILE A 736 13.76 16.78 -11.98
C ILE A 736 13.47 17.53 -13.30
N SER A 737 12.34 17.26 -13.96
CA SER A 737 11.91 18.00 -15.14
C SER A 737 11.60 19.47 -14.81
N ALA A 738 10.89 19.72 -13.69
CA ALA A 738 10.64 21.07 -13.19
C ALA A 738 11.93 21.81 -12.82
N VAL A 739 12.83 21.17 -12.06
CA VAL A 739 14.13 21.75 -11.67
C VAL A 739 15.03 22.02 -12.88
N THR A 740 15.03 21.17 -13.90
CA THR A 740 15.83 21.37 -15.12
C THR A 740 15.30 22.55 -15.94
N ALA A 741 13.98 22.71 -16.09
CA ALA A 741 13.39 23.86 -16.77
C ALA A 741 13.71 25.18 -16.03
N ILE A 742 13.57 25.20 -14.69
CA ILE A 742 13.98 26.33 -13.85
C ILE A 742 15.48 26.66 -14.00
N LEU A 743 16.33 25.64 -14.08
CA LEU A 743 17.78 25.81 -14.14
C LEU A 743 18.28 26.34 -15.49
N ILE A 744 17.63 25.97 -16.60
CA ILE A 744 17.96 26.51 -17.93
C ILE A 744 17.44 27.95 -18.03
N ILE A 745 16.14 28.16 -17.87
CA ILE A 745 15.49 29.46 -18.04
C ILE A 745 15.95 30.47 -16.97
N GLY A 746 16.08 30.03 -15.71
CA GLY A 746 16.50 30.88 -14.60
C GLY A 746 17.97 31.30 -14.66
N TYR A 747 18.85 30.56 -15.35
CA TYR A 747 20.23 31.00 -15.59
C TYR A 747 20.29 32.11 -16.65
N GLU A 748 19.63 31.92 -17.79
CA GLU A 748 19.52 32.92 -18.87
C GLU A 748 18.83 34.22 -18.36
N LEU A 749 17.72 34.09 -17.61
CA LEU A 749 17.06 35.22 -16.95
C LEU A 749 17.90 35.87 -15.84
N GLN A 750 18.87 35.17 -15.27
CA GLN A 750 19.80 35.70 -14.28
C GLN A 750 20.91 36.52 -14.95
N THR A 751 21.58 35.98 -15.98
CA THR A 751 22.65 36.69 -16.69
C THR A 751 22.15 37.97 -17.35
N ARG A 752 20.90 38.02 -17.82
CA ARG A 752 20.27 39.24 -18.35
C ARG A 752 20.11 40.39 -17.36
N VAL A 753 20.07 40.10 -16.05
CA VAL A 753 19.90 41.12 -14.99
C VAL A 753 21.22 41.45 -14.29
N VAL A 754 22.11 40.46 -14.17
CA VAL A 754 23.45 40.59 -13.56
C VAL A 754 24.50 41.13 -14.54
N GLY A 755 24.30 40.94 -15.84
CA GLY A 755 25.30 41.17 -16.87
C GLY A 755 26.19 39.93 -17.10
N ILE A 756 26.84 39.89 -18.27
CA ILE A 756 27.68 38.76 -18.68
C ILE A 756 28.94 38.67 -17.80
N GLU A 757 29.67 39.77 -17.60
CA GLU A 757 30.91 39.83 -16.82
C GLU A 757 30.76 39.24 -15.40
N ALA A 758 29.72 39.68 -14.67
CA ALA A 758 29.41 39.20 -13.33
C ALA A 758 28.69 37.83 -13.31
N SER A 759 28.32 37.30 -14.47
CA SER A 759 27.87 35.90 -14.65
C SER A 759 29.05 34.96 -14.98
N GLU A 760 30.13 35.46 -15.58
CA GLU A 760 31.33 34.70 -15.94
C GLU A 760 32.41 34.71 -14.84
N SER A 761 32.33 35.62 -13.86
CA SER A 761 33.29 35.80 -12.76
C SER A 761 33.67 34.52 -11.99
N ASN A 762 32.81 33.51 -11.99
CA ASN A 762 33.06 32.19 -11.37
C ASN A 762 33.88 31.23 -12.25
N GLY A 763 34.41 31.69 -13.39
CA GLY A 763 35.14 30.87 -14.37
C GLY A 763 34.24 30.02 -15.28
N GLN A 764 32.97 30.40 -15.45
CA GLN A 764 32.00 29.70 -16.30
C GLN A 764 31.63 30.57 -17.51
N PRO A 765 31.98 30.18 -18.74
CA PRO A 765 31.63 30.96 -19.93
C PRO A 765 30.10 31.00 -20.12
N TYR A 766 29.60 32.12 -20.61
CA TYR A 766 28.20 32.29 -20.97
C TYR A 766 27.84 31.43 -22.18
N TYR A 767 26.67 30.81 -22.13
CA TYR A 767 26.09 30.03 -23.21
C TYR A 767 24.61 30.38 -23.33
N GLU A 768 24.19 30.77 -24.53
CA GLU A 768 22.77 30.99 -24.85
C GLU A 768 21.93 29.72 -24.69
N THR A 769 20.64 29.89 -24.44
CA THR A 769 19.68 28.80 -24.18
C THR A 769 19.77 27.61 -25.15
N TYR A 770 19.99 27.82 -26.46
CA TYR A 770 20.09 26.72 -27.44
C TYR A 770 21.31 25.80 -27.23
N LEU A 771 22.38 26.32 -26.63
CA LEU A 771 23.63 25.59 -26.36
C LEU A 771 23.71 25.15 -24.89
N LEU A 772 23.19 25.97 -23.96
CA LEU A 772 23.10 25.64 -22.54
C LEU A 772 22.24 24.38 -22.30
N ALA A 773 21.06 24.29 -22.90
CA ALA A 773 20.11 23.20 -22.66
C ALA A 773 20.65 21.79 -23.01
N PRO A 774 21.28 21.53 -24.19
CA PRO A 774 21.86 20.23 -24.49
C PRO A 774 23.11 19.93 -23.66
N TYR A 775 23.89 20.95 -23.26
CA TYR A 775 24.98 20.77 -22.28
C TYR A 775 24.43 20.33 -20.91
N ARG A 776 23.23 20.79 -20.50
CA ARG A 776 22.56 20.27 -19.29
C ARG A 776 22.13 18.81 -19.45
N LEU A 777 21.56 18.43 -20.59
CA LEU A 777 21.23 17.02 -20.87
C LEU A 777 22.49 16.14 -20.85
N ALA A 778 23.58 16.56 -21.50
CA ALA A 778 24.85 15.84 -21.52
C ALA A 778 25.47 15.67 -20.12
N THR A 779 25.52 16.73 -19.30
CA THR A 779 26.05 16.64 -17.91
C THR A 779 25.18 15.75 -17.02
N VAL A 780 23.85 15.77 -17.18
CA VAL A 780 22.95 14.83 -16.50
C VAL A 780 23.22 13.39 -16.93
N CYS A 781 23.30 13.11 -18.24
CA CYS A 781 23.59 11.77 -18.75
C CYS A 781 24.96 11.26 -18.28
N GLY A 782 25.99 12.11 -18.23
CA GLY A 782 27.30 11.75 -17.68
C GLY A 782 27.25 11.37 -16.19
N GLY A 783 26.58 12.17 -15.36
CA GLY A 783 26.38 11.86 -13.94
C GLY A 783 25.58 10.58 -13.72
N LEU A 784 24.56 10.33 -14.56
CA LEU A 784 23.77 9.10 -14.52
C LEU A 784 24.55 7.87 -14.99
N ALA A 785 25.44 8.00 -15.98
CA ALA A 785 26.31 6.91 -16.43
C ALA A 785 27.30 6.49 -15.34
N VAL A 786 27.93 7.45 -14.64
CA VAL A 786 28.81 7.16 -13.49
C VAL A 786 28.01 6.53 -12.34
N ALA A 787 26.82 7.03 -12.04
CA ALA A 787 25.92 6.44 -11.05
C ALA A 787 25.52 5.00 -11.40
N TYR A 788 25.29 4.69 -12.69
CA TYR A 788 24.95 3.35 -13.17
C TYR A 788 26.12 2.38 -13.03
N ILE A 789 27.35 2.79 -13.38
CA ILE A 789 28.57 2.00 -13.17
C ILE A 789 28.70 1.60 -11.69
N TRP A 790 28.57 2.55 -10.76
CA TRP A 790 28.64 2.29 -9.31
C TRP A 790 27.38 1.67 -8.69
N THR A 791 26.30 1.52 -9.46
CA THR A 791 25.14 0.69 -9.08
C THR A 791 25.43 -0.79 -9.34
N ILE A 792 26.23 -1.10 -10.35
CA ILE A 792 26.63 -2.46 -10.73
C ILE A 792 27.90 -2.88 -9.99
N PHE A 793 28.90 -2.00 -9.89
CA PHE A 793 30.20 -2.29 -9.29
C PHE A 793 30.19 -2.17 -7.75
N PRO A 794 30.90 -3.03 -6.99
CA PRO A 794 31.59 -4.25 -7.43
C PRO A 794 30.63 -5.43 -7.67
N TYR A 795 29.43 -5.39 -7.09
CA TYR A 795 28.32 -6.31 -7.37
C TYR A 795 26.99 -5.59 -7.19
N PRO A 796 25.97 -5.82 -8.04
CA PRO A 796 24.68 -5.15 -7.92
C PRO A 796 23.93 -5.68 -6.68
N VAL A 797 23.32 -4.78 -5.92
CA VAL A 797 22.36 -5.16 -4.89
C VAL A 797 21.05 -5.54 -5.59
N SER A 798 20.90 -6.85 -5.84
CA SER A 798 19.80 -7.41 -6.60
C SER A 798 18.49 -7.41 -5.83
N GLU A 799 17.40 -7.06 -6.51
CA GLU A 799 16.05 -7.05 -5.93
C GLU A 799 15.56 -8.45 -5.64
N SER A 800 16.01 -9.46 -6.40
CA SER A 800 15.83 -10.88 -6.05
C SER A 800 16.37 -11.26 -4.67
N THR A 801 17.51 -10.67 -4.24
CA THR A 801 18.12 -10.97 -2.94
C THR A 801 17.37 -10.29 -1.80
N GLU A 802 16.92 -9.05 -1.99
CA GLU A 802 16.14 -8.36 -0.97
C GLU A 802 14.73 -8.95 -0.86
N LEU A 803 14.05 -9.21 -1.98
CA LEU A 803 12.73 -9.87 -2.01
C LEU A 803 12.78 -11.24 -1.30
N ARG A 804 13.87 -12.00 -1.45
CA ARG A 804 14.07 -13.26 -0.74
C ARG A 804 14.14 -13.06 0.79
N LYS A 805 14.93 -12.09 1.27
CA LYS A 805 15.01 -11.78 2.71
C LYS A 805 13.66 -11.25 3.24
N ASP A 806 13.02 -10.35 2.50
CA ASP A 806 11.73 -9.76 2.84
C ASP A 806 10.64 -10.84 2.95
N VAL A 807 10.64 -11.85 2.05
CA VAL A 807 9.73 -13.01 2.13
C VAL A 807 10.04 -13.85 3.37
N GLY A 808 11.31 -14.12 3.68
CA GLY A 808 11.69 -14.83 4.91
C GLY A 808 11.21 -14.11 6.16
N ALA A 809 11.47 -12.80 6.26
CA ALA A 809 10.97 -11.95 7.33
C ALA A 809 9.44 -11.90 7.40
N ALA A 810 8.74 -11.93 6.26
CA ALA A 810 7.28 -11.99 6.22
C ALA A 810 6.74 -13.33 6.74
N LEU A 811 7.38 -14.47 6.41
CA LEU A 811 7.04 -15.79 6.96
C LEU A 811 7.31 -15.86 8.48
N TYR A 812 8.40 -15.27 8.96
CA TYR A 812 8.67 -15.17 10.40
C TYR A 812 7.62 -14.33 11.13
N MET A 813 7.25 -13.18 10.59
CA MET A 813 6.21 -12.32 11.15
C MET A 813 4.82 -12.95 11.07
N LEU A 814 4.56 -13.80 10.07
CA LEU A 814 3.36 -14.63 9.96
C LEU A 814 3.33 -15.74 11.03
N ALA A 815 4.46 -16.39 11.30
CA ALA A 815 4.59 -17.36 12.40
C ALA A 815 4.33 -16.70 13.77
N ASN A 816 4.90 -15.50 13.99
CA ASN A 816 4.65 -14.71 15.20
C ASN A 816 3.18 -14.29 15.32
N LEU A 817 2.53 -13.88 14.22
CA LEU A 817 1.10 -13.55 14.20
C LEU A 817 0.24 -14.76 14.56
N ASN A 818 0.54 -15.93 13.97
CA ASN A 818 -0.12 -17.20 14.29
C ASN A 818 0.04 -17.55 15.78
N SER A 819 1.24 -17.40 16.33
CA SER A 819 1.52 -17.67 17.74
C SER A 819 0.69 -16.79 18.68
N VAL A 820 0.72 -15.46 18.47
CA VAL A 820 -0.03 -14.49 19.28
C VAL A 820 -1.54 -14.69 19.16
N VAL A 821 -2.05 -14.97 17.95
CA VAL A 821 -3.49 -15.21 17.75
C VAL A 821 -3.95 -16.51 18.41
N ASN A 822 -3.19 -17.62 18.31
CA ASN A 822 -3.61 -18.86 18.95
C ASN A 822 -3.57 -18.78 20.49
N GLU A 823 -2.60 -18.08 21.09
CA GLU A 823 -2.59 -17.83 22.53
C GLU A 823 -3.72 -16.86 22.97
N LEU A 824 -4.12 -15.92 22.12
CA LEU A 824 -5.29 -15.06 22.36
C LEU A 824 -6.61 -15.85 22.27
N VAL A 825 -6.79 -16.68 21.24
CA VAL A 825 -7.94 -17.59 21.09
C VAL A 825 -8.04 -18.52 22.32
N ARG A 826 -6.92 -19.12 22.73
CA ARG A 826 -6.83 -19.97 23.92
C ARG A 826 -7.20 -19.22 25.20
N ALA A 827 -6.65 -18.02 25.41
CA ALA A 827 -6.95 -17.23 26.60
C ALA A 827 -8.43 -16.82 26.67
N ARG A 828 -9.08 -16.58 25.53
CA ARG A 828 -10.52 -16.30 25.43
C ARG A 828 -11.36 -17.54 25.72
N LEU A 829 -11.08 -18.68 25.08
CA LEU A 829 -11.78 -19.95 25.33
C LEU A 829 -11.70 -20.39 26.81
N GLN A 830 -10.57 -20.13 27.46
CA GLN A 830 -10.36 -20.44 28.89
C GLN A 830 -10.91 -19.37 29.84
N ASN A 831 -11.46 -18.24 29.36
CA ASN A 831 -11.84 -17.06 30.14
C ASN A 831 -10.70 -16.44 30.99
N ILE A 832 -9.43 -16.68 30.62
CA ILE A 832 -8.23 -16.15 31.29
C ILE A 832 -7.74 -14.83 30.64
N ALA A 833 -8.34 -14.41 29.52
CA ALA A 833 -7.95 -13.21 28.79
C ALA A 833 -8.13 -11.90 29.60
N GLY A 834 -9.29 -11.75 30.25
CA GLY A 834 -9.75 -10.45 30.79
C GLY A 834 -10.18 -9.48 29.70
N ASP A 835 -10.62 -8.28 30.10
CA ASP A 835 -11.07 -7.22 29.19
C ASP A 835 -9.92 -6.66 28.30
N GLU A 836 -10.22 -6.38 27.03
CA GLU A 836 -9.28 -5.79 26.07
C GLU A 836 -9.00 -4.29 26.30
N ALA A 837 -9.89 -3.54 26.95
CA ALA A 837 -9.73 -2.11 27.19
C ALA A 837 -8.85 -1.80 28.43
N THR A 838 -8.86 -2.67 29.44
CA THR A 838 -8.18 -2.50 30.72
C THR A 838 -6.69 -2.80 30.61
N LYS A 839 -5.86 -1.80 30.92
CA LYS A 839 -4.40 -1.93 30.85
C LYS A 839 -3.87 -2.90 31.91
N GLY A 840 -3.08 -3.88 31.46
CA GLY A 840 -2.47 -4.91 32.31
C GLY A 840 -3.14 -6.28 32.22
N THR A 841 -4.29 -6.41 31.57
CA THR A 841 -4.89 -7.73 31.27
C THR A 841 -4.08 -8.48 30.22
N ARG A 842 -4.17 -9.82 30.23
CA ARG A 842 -3.54 -10.66 29.20
C ARG A 842 -4.09 -10.33 27.81
N ALA A 843 -5.39 -10.04 27.72
CA ALA A 843 -6.06 -9.55 26.52
C ALA A 843 -5.44 -8.26 25.98
N PHE A 844 -5.31 -7.20 26.79
CA PHE A 844 -4.72 -5.92 26.35
C PHE A 844 -3.30 -6.10 25.80
N HIS A 845 -2.47 -6.92 26.46
CA HIS A 845 -1.10 -7.19 26.01
C HIS A 845 -1.05 -8.02 24.71
N LEU A 846 -1.86 -9.07 24.58
CA LEU A 846 -1.92 -9.91 23.37
C LEU A 846 -2.56 -9.18 22.18
N GLU A 847 -3.63 -8.42 22.40
CA GLU A 847 -4.32 -7.64 21.36
C GLU A 847 -3.42 -6.49 20.87
N LYS A 848 -2.68 -5.83 21.77
CA LYS A 848 -1.61 -4.89 21.39
C LYS A 848 -0.53 -5.60 20.56
N ALA A 849 -0.05 -6.77 20.98
CA ALA A 849 0.94 -7.56 20.26
C ALA A 849 0.46 -8.01 18.86
N ARG A 850 -0.80 -8.42 18.72
CA ARG A 850 -1.37 -8.79 17.42
C ARG A 850 -1.44 -7.59 16.48
N ASN A 851 -1.96 -6.45 16.97
CA ASN A 851 -1.99 -5.21 16.19
C ASN A 851 -0.58 -4.73 15.78
N LEU A 852 0.41 -4.93 16.66
CA LEU A 852 1.83 -4.64 16.43
C LEU A 852 2.40 -5.51 15.29
N VAL A 853 2.24 -6.83 15.36
CA VAL A 853 2.74 -7.76 14.34
C VAL A 853 1.99 -7.59 13.01
N PHE A 854 0.65 -7.52 13.01
CA PHE A 854 -0.18 -7.36 11.81
C PHE A 854 0.25 -6.15 10.96
N THR A 855 0.44 -4.98 11.60
CA THR A 855 0.82 -3.75 10.88
C THR A 855 2.22 -3.86 10.27
N LYS A 856 3.16 -4.52 10.95
CA LYS A 856 4.48 -4.84 10.41
C LYS A 856 4.38 -5.75 9.19
N THR A 857 3.64 -6.86 9.29
CA THR A 857 3.48 -7.83 8.19
C THR A 857 2.80 -7.20 6.97
N LEU A 858 1.74 -6.40 7.17
CA LEU A 858 1.06 -5.68 6.08
C LEU A 858 1.97 -4.65 5.39
N THR A 859 2.79 -3.92 6.16
CA THR A 859 3.76 -2.96 5.59
C THR A 859 4.83 -3.67 4.77
N LEU A 860 5.38 -4.76 5.30
CA LEU A 860 6.35 -5.60 4.60
C LEU A 860 5.75 -6.23 3.33
N LEU A 861 4.48 -6.65 3.36
CA LEU A 861 3.76 -7.14 2.19
C LEU A 861 3.63 -6.08 1.08
N THR A 862 3.24 -4.84 1.41
CA THR A 862 3.19 -3.76 0.40
C THR A 862 4.59 -3.41 -0.17
N THR A 863 5.65 -3.67 0.59
CA THR A 863 7.05 -3.54 0.13
C THR A 863 7.43 -4.69 -0.80
N LEU A 864 7.00 -5.92 -0.48
CA LEU A 864 7.16 -7.11 -1.31
C LEU A 864 6.47 -6.98 -2.68
N GLU A 865 5.23 -6.47 -2.72
CA GLU A 865 4.51 -6.20 -3.97
C GLU A 865 5.28 -5.19 -4.85
N GLN A 866 5.81 -4.11 -4.25
CA GLN A 866 6.61 -3.10 -4.95
C GLN A 866 7.95 -3.67 -5.45
N ASN A 867 8.69 -4.37 -4.60
CA ASN A 867 9.97 -5.02 -4.96
C ASN A 867 9.76 -6.06 -6.07
N SER A 868 8.66 -6.82 -6.03
CA SER A 868 8.28 -7.79 -7.07
C SER A 868 7.92 -7.11 -8.41
N ALA A 869 7.35 -5.91 -8.39
CA ALA A 869 7.12 -5.12 -9.60
C ALA A 869 8.43 -4.59 -10.21
N PHE A 870 9.35 -4.07 -9.39
CA PHE A 870 10.66 -3.57 -9.87
C PHE A 870 11.60 -4.67 -10.35
N SER A 871 11.48 -5.88 -9.80
CA SER A 871 12.24 -7.10 -10.17
C SER A 871 12.23 -7.43 -11.69
N LYS A 872 11.26 -6.90 -12.45
CA LYS A 872 11.22 -6.98 -13.92
C LYS A 872 12.33 -6.18 -14.61
N PHE A 873 12.78 -5.08 -14.00
CA PHE A 873 13.79 -4.14 -14.51
C PHE A 873 15.20 -4.37 -13.92
N GLN A 874 15.38 -5.37 -13.06
CA GLN A 874 16.70 -5.69 -12.49
C GLN A 874 17.66 -6.21 -13.58
N ILE A 875 18.93 -5.81 -13.48
CA ILE A 875 20.02 -6.35 -14.33
C ILE A 875 20.28 -7.78 -13.85
N ARG A 876 20.01 -8.77 -14.71
CA ARG A 876 20.09 -10.20 -14.35
C ARG A 876 21.51 -10.71 -14.57
N VAL A 877 22.18 -11.07 -13.48
CA VAL A 877 23.44 -11.80 -13.49
C VAL A 877 23.15 -13.22 -13.01
N GLY A 878 23.13 -14.19 -13.94
CA GLY A 878 22.74 -15.58 -13.68
C GLY A 878 21.44 -16.00 -14.38
N GLY A 879 20.82 -17.07 -13.88
CA GLY A 879 19.65 -17.72 -14.50
C GLY A 879 18.33 -16.94 -14.43
N ARG A 880 17.24 -17.54 -14.96
CA ARG A 880 15.88 -16.96 -14.90
C ARG A 880 15.43 -16.85 -13.44
N PHE A 881 15.20 -15.62 -12.98
CA PHE A 881 14.54 -15.39 -11.70
C PHE A 881 13.10 -15.96 -11.74
N PRO A 882 12.70 -16.82 -10.78
CA PRO A 882 11.39 -17.46 -10.75
C PRO A 882 10.31 -16.50 -10.22
N HIS A 883 9.98 -15.48 -11.03
CA HIS A 883 9.02 -14.42 -10.66
C HIS A 883 7.65 -14.99 -10.28
N GLU A 884 7.17 -15.99 -11.01
CA GLU A 884 5.91 -16.69 -10.74
C GLU A 884 5.86 -17.29 -9.32
N GLU A 885 6.88 -18.07 -8.91
CA GLU A 885 6.97 -18.65 -7.55
C GLU A 885 6.92 -17.57 -6.46
N TYR A 886 7.70 -16.49 -6.61
CA TYR A 886 7.69 -15.39 -5.63
C TYR A 886 6.33 -14.67 -5.58
N THR A 887 5.65 -14.46 -6.71
CA THR A 887 4.30 -13.88 -6.71
C THR A 887 3.23 -14.79 -6.11
N GLY A 888 3.31 -16.11 -6.34
CA GLY A 888 2.44 -17.10 -5.71
C GLY A 888 2.65 -17.14 -4.19
N LEU A 889 3.90 -17.10 -3.75
CA LEU A 889 4.28 -17.10 -2.34
C LEU A 889 3.82 -15.81 -1.62
N ILE A 890 4.05 -14.62 -2.21
CA ILE A 890 3.55 -13.32 -1.69
C ILE A 890 2.02 -13.35 -1.54
N SER A 891 1.31 -13.82 -2.57
CA SER A 891 -0.16 -13.92 -2.55
C SER A 891 -0.66 -14.89 -1.46
N SER A 892 0.09 -15.97 -1.20
CA SER A 892 -0.25 -16.96 -0.18
C SER A 892 0.01 -16.44 1.24
N ILE A 893 1.10 -15.70 1.47
CA ILE A 893 1.34 -14.97 2.73
C ILE A 893 0.20 -13.98 3.01
N GLN A 894 -0.26 -13.25 1.99
CA GLN A 894 -1.38 -12.31 2.13
C GLN A 894 -2.67 -13.00 2.58
N ARG A 895 -3.03 -14.13 1.95
CA ARG A 895 -4.22 -14.92 2.34
C ARG A 895 -4.10 -15.49 3.76
N VAL A 896 -2.98 -16.12 4.11
CA VAL A 896 -2.76 -16.68 5.46
C VAL A 896 -2.80 -15.57 6.53
N MET A 897 -2.27 -14.38 6.25
CA MET A 897 -2.39 -13.21 7.15
C MET A 897 -3.85 -12.78 7.32
N GLN A 898 -4.66 -12.78 6.26
CA GLN A 898 -6.10 -12.49 6.33
C GLN A 898 -6.83 -13.52 7.18
N TYR A 899 -6.65 -14.82 6.91
CA TYR A 899 -7.30 -15.90 7.66
C TYR A 899 -6.92 -15.92 9.15
N ILE A 900 -5.64 -15.70 9.51
CA ILE A 900 -5.22 -15.57 10.92
C ILE A 900 -5.90 -14.35 11.58
N THR A 901 -6.06 -13.25 10.85
CA THR A 901 -6.75 -12.06 11.36
C THR A 901 -8.25 -12.31 11.57
N LEU A 902 -8.89 -13.08 10.68
CA LEU A 902 -10.30 -13.49 10.81
C LEU A 902 -10.52 -14.45 11.98
N ILE A 903 -9.63 -15.42 12.22
CA ILE A 903 -9.65 -16.27 13.42
C ILE A 903 -9.54 -15.42 14.70
N SER A 904 -8.67 -14.41 14.71
CA SER A 904 -8.53 -13.48 15.82
C SER A 904 -9.76 -12.58 16.03
N TYR A 905 -10.55 -12.35 14.99
CA TYR A 905 -11.77 -11.55 15.05
C TYR A 905 -12.97 -12.41 15.50
N ALA A 906 -13.27 -13.52 14.81
CA ALA A 906 -14.37 -14.43 15.15
C ALA A 906 -14.28 -14.95 16.59
N SER A 907 -13.07 -15.23 17.08
CA SER A 907 -12.86 -15.68 18.47
C SER A 907 -13.18 -14.64 19.55
N ARG A 908 -13.44 -13.37 19.21
CA ARG A 908 -13.99 -12.39 20.18
C ARG A 908 -15.36 -12.82 20.71
N THR A 909 -16.13 -13.57 19.93
CA THR A 909 -17.42 -14.12 20.33
C THR A 909 -17.31 -14.97 21.63
N PHE A 910 -16.17 -15.63 21.86
CA PHE A 910 -15.92 -16.37 23.12
C PHE A 910 -15.58 -15.48 24.33
N SER A 911 -15.41 -14.16 24.13
CA SER A 911 -14.90 -13.22 25.16
C SER A 911 -16.00 -12.47 25.91
N HIS A 912 -17.19 -12.37 25.32
CA HIS A 912 -18.35 -11.74 25.92
C HIS A 912 -19.26 -12.82 26.52
N PRO A 913 -19.38 -12.94 27.85
CA PRO A 913 -20.70 -13.08 28.43
C PRO A 913 -21.46 -11.76 28.17
N ASP A 914 -22.69 -11.83 27.68
CA ASP A 914 -23.49 -10.61 27.48
C ASP A 914 -24.01 -10.09 28.82
N ASP A 915 -23.70 -8.84 29.16
CA ASP A 915 -24.24 -8.12 30.34
C ASP A 915 -25.76 -7.80 30.22
N ASN A 916 -26.45 -8.35 29.22
CA ASN A 916 -27.91 -8.27 29.11
C ASN A 916 -28.54 -9.33 30.03
N GLU A 917 -29.27 -8.89 31.07
CA GLU A 917 -29.94 -9.77 32.05
C GLU A 917 -30.94 -10.78 31.44
N SER A 918 -31.37 -10.58 30.19
CA SER A 918 -32.18 -11.53 29.42
C SER A 918 -31.44 -12.79 28.97
N SER A 919 -30.12 -12.72 28.81
CA SER A 919 -29.29 -13.73 28.14
C SER A 919 -28.43 -14.54 29.12
N SER A 920 -28.71 -14.48 30.43
CA SER A 920 -27.88 -15.04 31.51
C SER A 920 -27.95 -16.58 31.64
N ARG A 921 -28.05 -17.30 30.52
CA ARG A 921 -27.94 -18.76 30.43
C ARG A 921 -26.80 -19.11 29.49
N HIS A 922 -25.59 -19.32 30.03
CA HIS A 922 -24.59 -20.10 29.32
C HIS A 922 -25.11 -21.54 29.19
N THR A 923 -25.69 -21.86 28.02
CA THR A 923 -26.15 -23.21 27.68
C THR A 923 -25.06 -24.23 27.99
N ALA A 924 -25.43 -25.41 28.52
CA ALA A 924 -24.46 -26.45 28.88
C ALA A 924 -23.54 -26.79 27.68
N TRP A 925 -24.13 -26.86 26.49
CA TRP A 925 -23.44 -26.97 25.21
C TRP A 925 -22.25 -26.00 25.06
N SER A 926 -22.41 -24.70 25.29
CA SER A 926 -21.32 -23.70 25.16
C SER A 926 -20.16 -24.01 26.10
N GLN A 927 -20.44 -24.42 27.34
CA GLN A 927 -19.41 -24.74 28.32
C GLN A 927 -18.62 -25.99 27.92
N ASP A 928 -19.29 -27.05 27.46
CA ASP A 928 -18.65 -28.29 27.06
C ASP A 928 -17.96 -28.17 25.68
N PHE A 929 -18.52 -27.39 24.77
CA PHE A 929 -17.91 -26.99 23.50
C PHE A 929 -16.60 -26.22 23.72
N ARG A 930 -16.59 -25.23 24.62
CA ARG A 930 -15.35 -24.52 25.03
C ARG A 930 -14.31 -25.48 25.63
N LYS A 931 -14.71 -26.40 26.51
CA LYS A 931 -13.80 -27.43 27.07
C LYS A 931 -13.18 -28.28 25.96
N LEU A 932 -13.99 -28.79 25.03
CA LEU A 932 -13.55 -29.62 23.91
C LEU A 932 -12.66 -28.88 22.91
N LEU A 933 -12.97 -27.61 22.60
CA LEU A 933 -12.10 -26.75 21.81
C LEU A 933 -10.71 -26.61 22.47
N THR A 934 -10.63 -26.50 23.80
CA THR A 934 -9.33 -26.40 24.50
C THR A 934 -8.55 -27.71 24.56
N SER A 935 -9.19 -28.87 24.57
CA SER A 935 -8.50 -30.17 24.64
C SER A 935 -7.93 -30.65 23.31
N VAL A 936 -8.57 -30.29 22.17
CA VAL A 936 -8.16 -30.77 20.83
C VAL A 936 -7.13 -29.85 20.14
N ASN A 937 -6.86 -28.65 20.65
CA ASN A 937 -6.06 -27.59 20.00
C ASN A 937 -4.51 -27.80 20.00
N ALA A 938 -4.05 -29.05 19.91
CA ALA A 938 -2.61 -29.40 19.94
C ALA A 938 -1.85 -29.12 18.62
N THR A 939 -2.52 -28.62 17.57
CA THR A 939 -1.97 -28.47 16.21
C THR A 939 -1.24 -27.14 15.96
N SER A 940 -1.58 -26.07 16.71
CA SER A 940 -1.06 -24.71 16.54
C SER A 940 0.47 -24.63 16.46
N HIS A 941 1.18 -25.31 17.38
CA HIS A 941 2.64 -25.21 17.48
C HIS A 941 3.37 -25.78 16.24
N LYS A 942 2.85 -26.82 15.59
CA LYS A 942 3.47 -27.37 14.37
C LYS A 942 3.46 -26.35 13.22
N LEU A 943 2.39 -25.57 13.08
CA LEU A 943 2.29 -24.51 12.06
C LEU A 943 3.30 -23.37 12.31
N THR A 944 3.40 -22.88 13.54
CA THR A 944 4.37 -21.81 13.89
C THR A 944 5.81 -22.28 13.65
N SER A 945 6.15 -23.52 14.01
CA SER A 945 7.47 -24.10 13.73
C SER A 945 7.75 -24.25 12.24
N LEU A 946 6.79 -24.74 11.46
CA LEU A 946 6.91 -24.88 10.00
C LEU A 946 7.14 -23.52 9.33
N LEU A 947 6.33 -22.50 9.63
CA LEU A 947 6.52 -21.15 9.08
C LEU A 947 7.87 -20.54 9.48
N SER A 948 8.35 -20.78 10.71
CA SER A 948 9.66 -20.31 11.18
C SER A 948 10.82 -20.98 10.44
N LEU A 949 10.69 -22.26 10.12
CA LEU A 949 11.66 -23.03 9.35
C LEU A 949 11.68 -22.64 7.87
N LEU A 950 10.50 -22.49 7.25
CA LEU A 950 10.38 -21.98 5.88
C LEU A 950 11.00 -20.58 5.75
N SER A 951 10.82 -19.73 6.77
CA SER A 951 11.49 -18.44 6.93
C SER A 951 13.02 -18.57 6.95
N SER A 952 13.60 -19.43 7.80
CA SER A 952 15.06 -19.53 7.93
C SER A 952 15.70 -20.12 6.67
N SER A 953 15.13 -21.18 6.10
CA SER A 953 15.56 -21.74 4.81
C SER A 953 15.54 -20.72 3.68
N ILE A 954 14.49 -19.91 3.56
CA ILE A 954 14.46 -18.81 2.56
C ILE A 954 15.48 -17.72 2.89
N THR A 955 15.63 -17.32 4.15
CA THR A 955 16.50 -16.20 4.56
C THR A 955 17.98 -16.53 4.38
N ASP A 956 18.39 -17.75 4.71
CA ASP A 956 19.76 -18.24 4.57
C ASP A 956 20.05 -18.83 3.17
N ALA A 957 19.02 -19.01 2.33
CA ALA A 957 19.08 -19.78 1.07
C ALA A 957 19.59 -21.22 1.27
N ARG A 958 19.11 -21.88 2.33
CA ARG A 958 19.42 -23.27 2.69
C ARG A 958 18.27 -24.19 2.32
N ALA A 959 18.60 -25.34 1.73
CA ALA A 959 17.63 -26.39 1.43
C ALA A 959 16.84 -26.80 2.68
N LEU A 960 15.57 -27.19 2.49
CA LEU A 960 14.71 -27.65 3.58
C LEU A 960 15.20 -29.00 4.13
N PRO A 961 15.02 -29.29 5.44
CA PRO A 961 15.32 -30.62 5.96
C PRO A 961 14.40 -31.69 5.33
N PRO A 962 14.83 -32.96 5.32
CA PRO A 962 14.01 -34.07 4.85
C PRO A 962 12.79 -34.30 5.75
N TYR A 963 11.86 -35.14 5.29
CA TYR A 963 10.71 -35.65 6.08
C TYR A 963 9.83 -34.57 6.74
N LEU A 964 9.60 -33.45 6.03
CA LEU A 964 8.75 -32.36 6.51
C LEU A 964 7.29 -32.77 6.66
N GLU A 965 6.86 -32.99 7.91
CA GLU A 965 5.44 -33.11 8.25
C GLU A 965 4.71 -31.77 8.02
N ILE A 966 3.85 -31.72 7.01
CA ILE A 966 2.85 -30.67 6.90
C ILE A 966 1.69 -31.03 7.85
N PRO A 967 1.22 -30.12 8.74
CA PRO A 967 0.08 -30.39 9.62
C PRO A 967 -1.17 -30.75 8.81
N GLN A 968 -1.92 -31.78 9.20
CA GLN A 968 -3.19 -32.15 8.54
C GLN A 968 -4.39 -31.70 9.39
N HIS A 969 -5.19 -30.74 8.89
CA HIS A 969 -6.30 -30.17 9.65
C HIS A 969 -7.65 -30.88 9.46
N ALA A 970 -7.85 -31.63 8.36
CA ALA A 970 -9.07 -32.42 8.12
C ALA A 970 -9.41 -33.41 9.27
N LYS A 971 -8.38 -33.90 9.97
CA LYS A 971 -8.51 -34.78 11.14
C LYS A 971 -9.01 -34.06 12.41
N TYR A 972 -9.36 -32.77 12.35
CA TYR A 972 -9.85 -31.99 13.50
C TYR A 972 -11.36 -32.17 13.70
N LEU A 973 -12.19 -31.90 12.68
CA LEU A 973 -13.65 -32.15 12.70
C LEU A 973 -13.95 -33.62 13.04
N GLN A 974 -13.31 -34.55 12.33
CA GLN A 974 -13.41 -36.00 12.56
C GLN A 974 -12.90 -36.47 13.94
N ARG A 975 -12.26 -35.62 14.74
CA ARG A 975 -11.96 -35.87 16.15
C ARG A 975 -13.02 -35.31 17.07
N MET A 976 -13.57 -34.12 16.78
CA MET A 976 -14.66 -33.55 17.57
C MET A 976 -15.93 -34.41 17.46
N GLU A 977 -16.34 -34.81 16.25
CA GLU A 977 -17.50 -35.72 16.02
C GLU A 977 -17.33 -37.12 16.63
N LYS A 978 -16.09 -37.52 16.98
CA LYS A 978 -15.79 -38.78 17.67
C LYS A 978 -15.75 -38.67 19.19
N ILE A 979 -15.73 -37.45 19.73
CA ILE A 979 -15.85 -37.20 21.17
C ILE A 979 -17.30 -36.89 21.53
N ASP A 980 -17.99 -36.13 20.68
CA ASP A 980 -19.43 -35.86 20.77
C ASP A 980 -20.00 -35.71 19.36
N LYS A 981 -21.06 -36.48 19.04
CA LYS A 981 -21.72 -36.48 17.72
C LYS A 981 -22.73 -35.34 17.54
N ASP A 982 -23.39 -34.92 18.61
CA ASP A 982 -24.48 -33.94 18.55
C ASP A 982 -24.00 -32.52 18.86
N ILE A 983 -22.76 -32.34 19.35
CA ILE A 983 -22.18 -31.00 19.58
C ILE A 983 -22.07 -30.14 18.31
N LEU A 984 -21.93 -30.75 17.13
CA LEU A 984 -21.95 -30.05 15.84
C LEU A 984 -23.33 -30.09 15.13
N SER A 985 -24.37 -30.57 15.81
CA SER A 985 -25.75 -30.60 15.30
C SER A 985 -26.28 -29.20 14.97
N VAL A 986 -27.14 -29.13 13.94
CA VAL A 986 -27.77 -27.90 13.44
C VAL A 986 -28.66 -27.23 14.51
N ARG A 987 -29.09 -27.95 15.56
CA ARG A 987 -29.82 -27.36 16.71
C ARG A 987 -29.07 -26.18 17.33
N HIS A 988 -27.75 -26.31 17.46
CA HIS A 988 -26.91 -25.30 18.09
C HIS A 988 -26.55 -24.13 17.15
N ILE A 989 -27.20 -24.00 15.98
CA ILE A 989 -26.86 -22.97 15.00
C ILE A 989 -27.19 -21.55 15.48
N ASP A 990 -28.19 -21.39 16.35
CA ASP A 990 -28.56 -20.08 16.90
C ASP A 990 -27.49 -19.53 17.85
N GLU A 991 -26.73 -20.41 18.51
CA GLU A 991 -25.60 -20.06 19.37
C GLU A 991 -24.54 -19.26 18.58
N PRO A 992 -24.12 -18.07 19.06
CA PRO A 992 -23.17 -17.23 18.34
C PRO A 992 -21.79 -17.90 18.22
N GLU A 993 -21.47 -18.79 19.16
CA GLU A 993 -20.23 -19.58 19.20
C GLU A 993 -20.14 -20.61 18.07
N TYR A 994 -21.25 -21.22 17.66
CA TYR A 994 -21.31 -22.16 16.53
C TYR A 994 -20.96 -21.45 15.22
N SER A 995 -21.52 -20.25 15.03
CA SER A 995 -21.27 -19.40 13.88
C SER A 995 -19.79 -18.92 13.84
N ALA A 996 -19.23 -18.54 15.00
CA ALA A 996 -17.82 -18.18 15.12
C ALA A 996 -16.88 -19.38 14.87
N PHE A 997 -17.27 -20.59 15.29
CA PHE A 997 -16.53 -21.82 15.01
C PHE A 997 -16.49 -22.16 13.52
N ALA A 998 -17.62 -22.10 12.81
CA ALA A 998 -17.66 -22.32 11.36
C ALA A 998 -16.68 -21.39 10.61
N VAL A 999 -16.59 -20.12 11.03
CA VAL A 999 -15.62 -19.16 10.50
C VAL A 999 -14.17 -19.56 10.80
N ILE A 1000 -13.88 -19.96 12.04
CA ILE A 1000 -12.54 -20.40 12.44
C ILE A 1000 -12.13 -21.68 11.69
N GLN A 1001 -13.03 -22.64 11.53
CA GLN A 1001 -12.79 -23.92 10.87
C GLN A 1001 -12.49 -23.75 9.38
N ILE A 1002 -13.27 -22.91 8.67
CA ILE A 1002 -12.99 -22.56 7.26
C ILE A 1002 -11.64 -21.84 7.15
N CYS A 1003 -11.37 -20.85 8.01
CA CYS A 1003 -10.09 -20.14 7.98
C CYS A 1003 -8.90 -21.08 8.27
N ALA A 1004 -9.03 -22.01 9.22
CA ALA A 1004 -7.98 -22.94 9.60
C ALA A 1004 -7.72 -24.03 8.55
N GLN A 1005 -8.76 -24.47 7.82
CA GLN A 1005 -8.58 -25.25 6.59
C GLN A 1005 -7.82 -24.41 5.55
N CYS A 1006 -8.30 -23.21 5.22
CA CYS A 1006 -7.68 -22.40 4.17
C CYS A 1006 -6.23 -21.97 4.47
N ILE A 1007 -5.87 -21.81 5.75
CA ILE A 1007 -4.47 -21.64 6.18
C ILE A 1007 -3.63 -22.87 5.83
N ASN A 1008 -4.17 -24.08 5.98
CA ASN A 1008 -3.45 -25.33 5.70
C ASN A 1008 -3.06 -25.42 4.23
N ASP A 1009 -4.02 -25.31 3.32
CA ASP A 1009 -3.75 -25.51 1.89
C ASP A 1009 -2.91 -24.35 1.30
N ASP A 1010 -2.99 -23.14 1.87
CA ASP A 1010 -2.06 -22.07 1.54
C ASP A 1010 -0.65 -22.31 2.13
N VAL A 1011 -0.52 -22.96 3.29
CA VAL A 1011 0.77 -23.40 3.84
C VAL A 1011 1.35 -24.58 3.03
N VAL A 1012 0.53 -25.46 2.46
CA VAL A 1012 0.94 -26.44 1.45
C VAL A 1012 1.45 -25.73 0.19
N LYS A 1013 0.72 -24.73 -0.33
CA LYS A 1013 1.14 -23.92 -1.50
C LYS A 1013 2.44 -23.17 -1.22
N ILE A 1014 2.60 -22.54 -0.05
CA ILE A 1014 3.86 -21.91 0.40
C ILE A 1014 4.98 -22.96 0.49
N THR A 1015 4.77 -24.09 1.16
CA THR A 1015 5.79 -25.15 1.31
C THR A 1015 6.24 -25.68 -0.05
N ARG A 1016 5.33 -25.82 -1.03
CA ARG A 1016 5.66 -26.16 -2.41
C ARG A 1016 6.55 -25.10 -3.05
N HIS A 1017 6.17 -23.82 -3.00
CA HIS A 1017 6.98 -22.72 -3.54
C HIS A 1017 8.37 -22.65 -2.88
N VAL A 1018 8.46 -22.82 -1.55
CA VAL A 1018 9.77 -22.87 -0.86
C VAL A 1018 10.59 -24.06 -1.34
N LYS A 1019 10.01 -25.25 -1.45
CA LYS A 1019 10.68 -26.46 -1.99
C LYS A 1019 11.19 -26.25 -3.42
N THR A 1020 10.44 -25.56 -4.29
CA THR A 1020 10.91 -25.16 -5.63
C THR A 1020 12.09 -24.17 -5.57
N LEU A 1021 12.10 -23.26 -4.59
CA LEU A 1021 13.06 -22.15 -4.49
C LEU A 1021 14.39 -22.50 -3.81
N VAL A 1022 14.40 -23.40 -2.82
CA VAL A 1022 15.61 -23.78 -2.06
C VAL A 1022 15.96 -25.27 -2.11
N GLY A 1023 15.06 -26.11 -2.65
CA GLY A 1023 15.22 -27.58 -2.64
C GLY A 1023 14.96 -28.21 -1.28
N VAL A 1024 15.22 -29.52 -1.19
CA VAL A 1024 15.22 -30.31 0.04
C VAL A 1024 16.59 -30.99 0.15
N ILE A 1025 17.11 -31.12 1.37
CA ILE A 1025 18.30 -31.92 1.64
C ILE A 1025 17.91 -33.37 1.45
N ASP A 1026 18.47 -33.99 0.41
CA ASP A 1026 18.32 -35.41 0.17
C ASP A 1026 19.43 -36.20 0.89
N PHE A 1027 19.04 -37.31 1.51
CA PHE A 1027 19.92 -38.26 2.17
C PHE A 1027 19.79 -39.68 1.56
N SER A 1028 19.03 -39.87 0.48
CA SER A 1028 19.03 -41.13 -0.25
C SER A 1028 20.31 -41.25 -1.08
N PHE A 1029 21.35 -41.81 -0.45
CA PHE A 1029 22.61 -42.15 -1.10
C PHE A 1029 22.42 -43.33 -2.06
N HIS A 1030 21.92 -43.06 -3.26
CA HIS A 1030 22.07 -43.99 -4.38
C HIS A 1030 23.54 -44.00 -4.81
N VAL A 1031 24.25 -45.08 -4.45
CA VAL A 1031 25.61 -45.32 -4.95
C VAL A 1031 25.51 -45.47 -6.45
N GLN A 1032 26.12 -44.55 -7.20
CA GLN A 1032 26.10 -44.55 -8.66
C GLN A 1032 27.12 -45.55 -9.23
N ASP A 1033 27.07 -46.78 -8.74
CA ASP A 1033 27.90 -47.88 -9.23
C ASP A 1033 27.28 -48.56 -10.45
N ARG A 1034 28.18 -49.22 -11.18
CA ARG A 1034 28.04 -49.65 -12.58
C ARG A 1034 26.88 -50.61 -12.83
N HIS A 1035 26.41 -50.60 -14.08
CA HIS A 1035 25.57 -51.64 -14.71
C HIS A 1035 25.82 -53.06 -14.16
N GLN A 1036 24.79 -53.66 -13.57
CA GLN A 1036 24.47 -55.08 -13.77
C GLN A 1036 22.98 -55.36 -13.51
N GLU A 1037 22.49 -56.48 -14.02
CA GLU A 1037 21.06 -56.83 -14.04
C GLU A 1037 20.57 -57.47 -12.74
N GLY A 1038 19.26 -57.35 -12.46
CA GLY A 1038 18.58 -58.10 -11.40
C GLY A 1038 17.34 -57.39 -10.83
N ASP A 1039 16.24 -58.13 -10.70
CA ASP A 1039 15.03 -57.76 -9.95
C ASP A 1039 15.36 -57.48 -8.45
N GLU A 1040 14.59 -56.75 -7.64
CA GLU A 1040 13.20 -57.08 -7.27
C GLU A 1040 12.30 -55.90 -6.85
N THR A 1041 11.02 -56.05 -7.23
CA THR A 1041 9.81 -55.56 -6.52
C THR A 1041 9.70 -54.07 -6.18
N SER A 1042 9.07 -53.31 -7.09
CA SER A 1042 8.18 -52.23 -6.66
C SER A 1042 6.85 -52.85 -6.20
N ILE A 1043 6.41 -52.54 -4.98
CA ILE A 1043 5.06 -52.91 -4.52
C ILE A 1043 4.09 -51.87 -5.07
N ASP A 1044 3.48 -52.19 -6.22
CA ASP A 1044 2.28 -51.53 -6.70
C ASP A 1044 1.15 -52.55 -6.86
N SER A 1045 -0.06 -52.14 -6.49
CA SER A 1045 -1.30 -52.92 -6.57
C SER A 1045 -2.42 -51.91 -6.86
N GLY A 1046 -3.04 -51.90 -8.04
CA GLY A 1046 -3.44 -53.05 -8.85
C GLY A 1046 -4.95 -53.27 -8.69
N ALA A 1047 -5.74 -53.51 -9.75
CA ALA A 1047 -5.36 -53.82 -11.12
C ALA A 1047 -6.45 -53.49 -12.15
N ASP A 1048 -6.02 -53.41 -13.43
CA ASP A 1048 -6.73 -53.81 -14.67
C ASP A 1048 -8.10 -53.14 -15.02
N GLU A 1049 -8.65 -53.26 -16.24
CA GLU A 1049 -8.31 -54.17 -17.36
C GLU A 1049 -8.27 -53.48 -18.75
N LYS A 1050 -8.08 -54.28 -19.82
CA LYS A 1050 -7.57 -53.89 -21.15
C LYS A 1050 -8.64 -53.90 -22.25
N LYS A 1051 -8.45 -53.02 -23.26
CA LYS A 1051 -8.52 -53.21 -24.74
C LYS A 1051 -8.93 -51.89 -25.43
N GLY A 1052 -8.39 -51.45 -26.56
CA GLY A 1052 -7.25 -51.95 -27.36
C GLY A 1052 -7.57 -52.10 -28.84
N GLY A 1053 -6.99 -51.27 -29.72
CA GLY A 1053 -7.04 -51.47 -31.18
C GLY A 1053 -6.90 -50.17 -32.01
N GLN A 1054 -5.79 -50.10 -32.76
CA GLN A 1054 -5.42 -49.07 -33.77
C GLN A 1054 -5.16 -47.64 -33.26
#